data_AF-A0A415I429-F1
#
_entry.id   AF-A0A415I429-F1
#
_cell.length_a   1.000
_cell.length_b   1.000
_cell.length_c   1.000
_cell.angle_alpha   90.00
_cell.angle_beta   90.00
_cell.angle_gamma   90.00
#
_symmetry.space_group_name_H-M   'P 1'
#
loop_
_entity.id
_entity.type
_entity.pdbx_description
1 polymer ?
#
loop_
_entity_poly.entity_id
_entity_poly.type
_entity_poly.pdbx_seq_one_letter_code
_entity_poly.pdbx_strand_id
1 'polypeptide(L)'
;MNKKFLSAILFGALMIGSTGTFTSCKDYDDDIKDLQGQIDANKTAIEKINALVNGGSVITGVTKTDKGVTVTLSNNTSFELTNGEKGTAGSVVEIGENGNWWIDGKDTGKPSKGDATSGTNAPTIYYEPGTVGSEDGYWIKVTIADGKTSRENTNSSWVTKNTITVAETESQYVIKGLKGADGKEYGDLTLNKYSALFVSSLTYIPSNISDELGDIVFLPVIGTDYNSIGTNPVYEYNLANTKFATTLVDGWADFNYQVNPGSVSPDNYTVTGFTMKSAWYEAMTRAAAATTLNVGEIIPGKAGALTVKANAKDFALYSTAVKSEWKQPSVYANVPAGTTEHDFNNPAGVVEESPYSDDILAVNTASLRVSNKNEDEANINGSSVDAPYVAVARMVVPQEETSIALNVTKSYIVTPEADRAAAGQKALDTPNLKELSQMYTKAEANVQSYLAAIPVLLDVPFAGTTNLNEYVKGIAREFMTSTGFTSKKSQYLLDKDLNFDAPTFKFSLESFKQAEVDQTTRYLKLEDGVVSFDQAITAAINREPIVKVQMYVGSTLVMTKLLKMKVINMVQGTLNYPTYDLGTKTLGCQPLVGIANESFYTYDWAKEYKPTNAVVDNKLAFDFDAVFNKLGMSKDQFVNTYSYASAPKFTKDGNPYQALNIGVNTLWINGSATTSNNYVYYALDNTLLPGEYEIELHMTTNSETVAYKDVYVTAKVVIQLPTITAPRTTMYWSDENTAELNVNAPETGYTSTECIFMSELNSLFKTTNKVLDLTFNPNKPTAGDYDCVQTKYRFTADTKVLKADGSSAGVVTFDKTTDDRLIVKVGGVDVAKISSPSTTGQTIELIENATVKALLSTGALKITNLNLIAEGLSKDILVKKFDVNFSRPLTLAEAAVKSFKDAQDMGDDLKLTDVIALTDWRNKAVVIDGAKTTNLEEFYAVQYFSPAMFVNTGGLLDNSKIYTNLKKNTAGDYAPDNSITTLAQAMTNKVMLPDYTKLTVKGTTTSASTTDSDWVLNYKTNMSTLLETYYMWVPVTVTYKWGTVTGYVKIAVDPVN
;
A
#
# COMPACT_ATOMS: atom_id res chain seq x y z
N MET A 1 2.55 -41.73 -34.21
CA MET A 1 1.44 -41.01 -34.86
C MET A 1 0.15 -41.80 -34.70
N ASN A 2 -0.84 -41.13 -34.09
CA ASN A 2 -2.28 -41.32 -34.03
C ASN A 2 -2.91 -42.62 -34.57
N LYS A 3 -3.75 -43.23 -33.72
CA LYS A 3 -5.15 -43.59 -34.03
C LYS A 3 -5.89 -44.06 -32.77
N LYS A 4 -6.71 -43.17 -32.19
CA LYS A 4 -7.94 -43.56 -31.50
C LYS A 4 -9.03 -43.59 -32.57
N PHE A 5 -9.70 -44.71 -32.74
CA PHE A 5 -11.13 -44.86 -33.03
C PHE A 5 -11.37 -46.32 -33.43
N LEU A 6 -12.05 -47.08 -32.58
CA LEU A 6 -13.05 -48.09 -32.94
C LEU A 6 -13.52 -48.82 -31.68
N SER A 7 -14.84 -49.02 -31.59
CA SER A 7 -15.51 -50.06 -30.79
C SER A 7 -15.96 -49.72 -29.36
N ALA A 8 -16.91 -48.77 -29.26
CA ALA A 8 -18.16 -49.15 -28.61
C ALA A 8 -18.93 -50.03 -29.61
N ILE A 9 -19.66 -51.04 -29.13
CA ILE A 9 -20.27 -52.18 -29.86
C ILE A 9 -19.37 -53.42 -29.88
N LEU A 10 -19.16 -53.99 -28.69
CA LEU A 10 -19.27 -55.43 -28.55
C LEU A 10 -20.00 -55.74 -27.25
N PHE A 11 -21.31 -56.00 -27.38
CA PHE A 11 -22.12 -56.94 -26.60
C PHE A 11 -21.81 -57.03 -25.08
N GLY A 12 -22.70 -56.59 -24.19
CA GLY A 12 -24.08 -57.09 -24.19
C GLY A 12 -24.11 -58.62 -24.05
N ALA A 13 -23.37 -59.19 -23.09
CA ALA A 13 -23.54 -60.59 -22.67
C ALA A 13 -22.84 -60.90 -21.33
N LEU A 14 -23.22 -60.24 -20.23
CA LEU A 14 -23.39 -60.93 -18.94
C LEU A 14 -24.20 -60.08 -17.96
N MET A 15 -25.52 -60.08 -18.16
CA MET A 15 -26.44 -59.77 -17.07
C MET A 15 -26.55 -60.98 -16.15
N ILE A 16 -26.75 -60.70 -14.86
CA ILE A 16 -27.45 -61.45 -13.80
C ILE A 16 -26.59 -61.90 -12.61
N GLY A 17 -26.95 -61.30 -11.46
CA GLY A 17 -26.72 -61.78 -10.10
C GLY A 17 -25.97 -60.75 -9.25
N SER A 18 -26.52 -60.03 -8.28
CA SER A 18 -27.84 -59.95 -7.64
C SER A 18 -27.72 -58.93 -6.49
N THR A 19 -28.67 -58.01 -6.35
CA THR A 19 -29.15 -57.38 -5.08
C THR A 19 -28.18 -56.70 -4.10
N GLY A 20 -28.47 -55.44 -3.76
CA GLY A 20 -28.13 -54.89 -2.44
C GLY A 20 -27.68 -53.43 -2.44
N THR A 21 -28.61 -52.52 -2.21
CA THR A 21 -28.44 -51.08 -1.98
C THR A 21 -27.38 -50.73 -0.94
N PHE A 22 -26.35 -49.95 -1.31
CA PHE A 22 -25.73 -48.91 -0.48
C PHE A 22 -25.10 -47.85 -1.40
N THR A 23 -25.79 -46.73 -1.59
CA THR A 23 -25.15 -45.44 -1.94
C THR A 23 -24.38 -44.97 -0.72
N SER A 24 -23.20 -45.57 -0.53
CA SER A 24 -22.23 -45.23 0.51
C SER A 24 -21.39 -44.05 0.04
N CYS A 25 -21.09 -43.13 0.96
CA CYS A 25 -20.29 -41.91 0.80
C CYS A 25 -18.87 -42.18 0.28
N LYS A 26 -18.76 -42.57 -0.99
CA LYS A 26 -17.49 -42.76 -1.68
C LYS A 26 -17.22 -41.64 -2.69
N ASP A 27 -18.26 -41.04 -3.28
CA ASP A 27 -18.04 -39.93 -4.22
C ASP A 27 -17.58 -38.65 -3.54
N TYR A 28 -18.12 -38.25 -2.37
CA TYR A 28 -17.72 -36.97 -1.77
C TYR A 28 -16.30 -36.97 -1.21
N ASP A 29 -15.83 -38.06 -0.60
CA ASP A 29 -14.46 -38.10 -0.08
C ASP A 29 -13.43 -38.21 -1.21
N ASP A 30 -13.76 -38.93 -2.29
CA ASP A 30 -12.92 -39.02 -3.48
C ASP A 30 -12.91 -37.66 -4.23
N ASP A 31 -14.06 -36.98 -4.37
CA ASP A 31 -14.18 -35.64 -4.94
C ASP A 31 -13.48 -34.58 -4.08
N ILE A 32 -13.63 -34.63 -2.76
CA ILE A 32 -12.97 -33.69 -1.84
C ILE A 32 -11.46 -33.93 -1.85
N LYS A 33 -11.00 -35.18 -1.91
CA LYS A 33 -9.58 -35.50 -2.02
C LYS A 33 -8.99 -35.07 -3.36
N ASP A 34 -9.75 -35.20 -4.44
CA ASP A 34 -9.36 -34.69 -5.76
C ASP A 34 -9.33 -33.15 -5.76
N LEU A 35 -10.33 -32.50 -5.19
CA LEU A 35 -10.39 -31.03 -5.05
C LEU A 35 -9.28 -30.49 -4.14
N GLN A 36 -8.99 -31.13 -3.00
CA GLN A 36 -7.84 -30.78 -2.15
C GLN A 36 -6.53 -31.00 -2.92
N GLY A 37 -6.42 -32.10 -3.67
CA GLY A 37 -5.26 -32.37 -4.52
C GLY A 37 -5.07 -31.32 -5.61
N GLN A 38 -6.15 -30.85 -6.24
CA GLN A 38 -6.12 -29.77 -7.22
C GLN A 38 -5.78 -28.42 -6.58
N ILE A 39 -6.31 -28.13 -5.38
CA ILE A 39 -6.00 -26.90 -4.62
C ILE A 39 -4.54 -26.89 -4.17
N ASP A 40 -4.01 -28.00 -3.67
CA ASP A 40 -2.61 -28.11 -3.25
C ASP A 40 -1.66 -28.05 -4.46
N ALA A 41 -2.05 -28.63 -5.59
CA ALA A 41 -1.32 -28.48 -6.85
C ALA A 41 -1.31 -27.03 -7.34
N ASN A 42 -2.45 -26.33 -7.26
CA ASN A 42 -2.55 -24.91 -7.62
C ASN A 42 -1.77 -24.01 -6.66
N LYS A 43 -1.84 -24.27 -5.35
CA LYS A 43 -1.04 -23.57 -4.33
C LYS A 43 0.45 -23.74 -4.60
N THR A 44 0.90 -24.98 -4.86
CA THR A 44 2.29 -25.28 -5.21
C THR A 44 2.72 -24.59 -6.51
N ALA A 45 1.85 -24.52 -7.51
CA ALA A 45 2.12 -23.81 -8.75
C ALA A 45 2.24 -22.29 -8.52
N ILE A 46 1.34 -21.70 -7.72
CA ILE A 46 1.34 -20.27 -7.40
C ILE A 46 2.56 -19.91 -6.52
N GLU A 47 2.93 -20.74 -5.56
CA GLU A 47 4.13 -20.53 -4.73
C GLU A 47 5.41 -20.59 -5.58
N LYS A 48 5.49 -21.52 -6.55
CA LYS A 48 6.60 -21.56 -7.52
C LYS A 48 6.63 -20.30 -8.39
N ILE A 49 5.48 -19.82 -8.86
CA ILE A 49 5.39 -18.57 -9.63
C ILE A 49 5.82 -17.37 -8.78
N ASN A 50 5.31 -17.24 -7.55
CA ASN A 50 5.65 -16.15 -6.63
C ASN A 50 7.13 -16.17 -6.24
N ALA A 51 7.74 -17.35 -6.06
CA ALA A 51 9.17 -17.48 -5.82
C ALA A 51 10.01 -17.02 -7.02
N LEU A 52 9.57 -17.32 -8.24
CA LEU A 52 10.22 -16.85 -9.47
C LEU A 52 10.09 -15.32 -9.62
N VAL A 53 8.92 -14.75 -9.32
CA VAL A 53 8.66 -13.31 -9.37
C VAL A 53 9.47 -12.55 -8.32
N ASN A 54 9.43 -12.98 -7.05
CA ASN A 54 10.17 -12.34 -5.96
C ASN A 54 11.69 -12.50 -6.11
N GLY A 55 12.14 -13.60 -6.70
CA GLY A 55 13.55 -13.81 -7.06
C GLY A 55 14.01 -13.02 -8.28
N GLY A 56 13.13 -12.23 -8.92
CA GLY A 56 13.45 -11.46 -10.12
C GLY A 56 13.86 -12.34 -11.30
N SER A 57 13.34 -13.57 -11.39
CA SER A 57 13.72 -14.52 -12.44
C SER A 57 13.24 -14.01 -13.81
N VAL A 58 14.17 -13.85 -14.74
CA VAL A 58 13.92 -13.36 -16.10
C VAL A 58 14.13 -14.47 -17.12
N ILE A 59 13.52 -14.38 -18.30
CA ILE A 59 13.73 -15.35 -19.39
C ILE A 59 15.16 -15.19 -19.93
N THR A 60 15.88 -16.31 -20.03
CA THR A 60 17.27 -16.35 -20.53
C THR A 60 17.46 -17.25 -21.74
N GLY A 61 16.50 -18.12 -22.08
CA GLY A 61 16.57 -18.95 -23.28
C GLY A 61 15.19 -19.30 -23.82
N VAL A 62 15.08 -19.46 -25.13
CA VAL A 62 13.88 -20.00 -25.80
C VAL A 62 14.36 -21.00 -26.86
N THR A 63 13.87 -22.24 -26.82
CA THR A 63 14.28 -23.32 -27.73
C THR A 63 13.05 -23.89 -28.43
N LYS A 64 13.13 -24.15 -29.74
CA LYS A 64 11.98 -24.63 -30.51
C LYS A 64 11.70 -26.10 -30.20
N THR A 65 10.43 -26.47 -30.15
CA THR A 65 10.02 -27.87 -30.10
C THR A 65 8.99 -28.15 -31.19
N ASP A 66 8.76 -29.43 -31.51
CA ASP A 66 7.78 -29.85 -32.52
C ASP A 66 6.35 -29.42 -32.18
N LYS A 67 6.09 -29.03 -30.93
CA LYS A 67 4.77 -28.67 -30.40
C LYS A 67 4.66 -27.22 -29.93
N GLY A 68 5.72 -26.41 -30.04
CA GLY A 68 5.75 -25.03 -29.55
C GLY A 68 7.15 -24.56 -29.22
N VAL A 69 7.37 -24.00 -28.02
CA VAL A 69 8.69 -23.53 -27.57
C VAL A 69 8.96 -23.87 -26.10
N THR A 70 10.19 -24.18 -25.76
CA THR A 70 10.69 -24.33 -24.39
C THR A 70 11.35 -23.03 -23.94
N VAL A 71 10.84 -22.41 -22.87
CA VAL A 71 11.37 -21.17 -22.29
C VAL A 71 12.16 -21.47 -21.03
N THR A 72 13.40 -21.01 -20.96
CA THR A 72 14.34 -21.16 -19.84
C THR A 72 14.48 -19.83 -19.09
N LEU A 73 14.37 -19.86 -17.77
CA LEU A 73 14.53 -18.70 -16.88
C LEU A 73 15.97 -18.59 -16.34
N SER A 74 16.32 -17.43 -15.77
CA SER A 74 17.66 -17.10 -15.26
C SER A 74 18.14 -17.98 -14.11
N ASN A 75 17.26 -18.76 -13.50
CA ASN A 75 17.58 -19.79 -12.52
C ASN A 75 17.73 -21.20 -13.13
N ASN A 76 17.86 -21.29 -14.46
CA ASN A 76 17.95 -22.51 -15.27
C ASN A 76 16.69 -23.41 -15.28
N THR A 77 15.56 -22.93 -14.74
CA THR A 77 14.29 -23.67 -14.83
C THR A 77 13.66 -23.47 -16.21
N SER A 78 13.15 -24.54 -16.84
CA SER A 78 12.57 -24.47 -18.19
C SER A 78 11.11 -24.96 -18.24
N PHE A 79 10.29 -24.35 -19.10
CA PHE A 79 8.87 -24.64 -19.28
C PHE A 79 8.52 -24.77 -20.77
N GLU A 80 7.69 -25.76 -21.15
CA GLU A 80 7.18 -25.88 -22.51
C GLU A 80 5.87 -25.11 -22.68
N LEU A 81 5.84 -24.21 -23.66
CA LEU A 81 4.65 -23.56 -24.18
C LEU A 81 4.24 -24.30 -25.45
N THR A 82 3.11 -25.01 -25.40
CA THR A 82 2.58 -25.74 -26.56
C THR A 82 1.57 -24.90 -27.33
N ASN A 83 1.56 -25.06 -28.65
CA ASN A 83 0.57 -24.46 -29.52
C ASN A 83 -0.81 -25.11 -29.30
N GLY A 84 -1.88 -24.31 -29.41
CA GLY A 84 -3.25 -24.85 -29.43
C GLY A 84 -3.47 -25.82 -30.60
N GLU A 85 -4.54 -26.62 -30.56
CA GLU A 85 -4.78 -27.75 -31.48
C GLU A 85 -4.80 -27.38 -32.99
N LYS A 86 -4.96 -26.09 -33.33
CA LYS A 86 -4.87 -25.53 -34.69
C LYS A 86 -3.69 -24.56 -34.93
N GLY A 87 -2.78 -24.43 -33.97
CA GLY A 87 -1.63 -23.53 -34.05
C GLY A 87 -0.46 -24.15 -34.82
N THR A 88 0.00 -23.48 -35.87
CA THR A 88 1.22 -23.86 -36.61
C THR A 88 2.47 -23.70 -35.74
N ALA A 89 3.46 -24.58 -35.88
CA ALA A 89 4.72 -24.55 -35.11
C ALA A 89 5.33 -23.13 -35.08
N GLY A 90 5.54 -22.59 -33.87
CA GLY A 90 6.19 -21.29 -33.69
C GLY A 90 7.64 -21.32 -34.17
N SER A 91 8.22 -20.16 -34.51
CA SER A 91 9.64 -20.06 -34.86
C SER A 91 10.40 -19.46 -33.68
N VAL A 92 11.59 -19.97 -33.37
CA VAL A 92 12.46 -19.39 -32.35
C VAL A 92 13.35 -18.35 -32.98
N VAL A 93 13.30 -17.14 -32.42
CA VAL A 93 14.06 -16.00 -32.90
C VAL A 93 15.11 -15.65 -31.85
N GLU A 94 16.37 -15.69 -32.25
CA GLU A 94 17.52 -15.38 -31.40
C GLU A 94 18.41 -14.32 -32.06
N ILE A 95 19.24 -13.67 -31.26
CA ILE A 95 20.29 -12.77 -31.75
C ILE A 95 21.57 -13.58 -31.80
N GLY A 96 22.03 -13.93 -33.00
CA GLY A 96 23.28 -14.69 -33.16
C GLY A 96 24.50 -13.86 -32.79
N GLU A 97 25.63 -14.52 -32.53
CA GLU A 97 26.88 -13.86 -32.09
C GLU A 97 27.41 -12.81 -33.09
N ASN A 98 27.02 -12.91 -34.36
CA ASN A 98 27.33 -11.92 -35.39
C ASN A 98 26.41 -10.69 -35.39
N GLY A 99 25.50 -10.59 -34.41
CA GLY A 99 24.58 -9.47 -34.26
C GLY A 99 23.43 -9.48 -35.26
N ASN A 100 23.11 -10.61 -35.90
CA ASN A 100 21.95 -10.78 -36.77
C ASN A 100 20.77 -11.47 -36.06
N TRP A 101 19.56 -11.29 -36.59
CA TRP A 101 18.41 -12.12 -36.27
C TRP A 101 18.62 -13.52 -36.85
N TRP A 102 18.48 -14.52 -36.01
CA TRP A 102 18.50 -15.92 -36.38
C TRP A 102 17.11 -16.49 -36.12
N ILE A 103 16.54 -17.18 -37.10
CA ILE A 103 15.22 -17.81 -36.99
C ILE A 103 15.42 -19.31 -37.15
N ASP A 104 15.04 -20.08 -36.14
CA ASP A 104 15.22 -21.53 -36.06
C ASP A 104 16.66 -22.00 -36.32
N GLY A 105 17.65 -21.30 -35.75
CA GLY A 105 19.07 -21.61 -35.90
C GLY A 105 19.64 -21.29 -37.29
N LYS A 106 18.89 -20.61 -38.16
CA LYS A 106 19.40 -20.05 -39.43
C LYS A 106 19.60 -18.56 -39.32
N ASP A 107 20.84 -18.12 -39.57
CA ASP A 107 21.16 -16.72 -39.76
C ASP A 107 20.34 -16.14 -40.91
N THR A 108 19.58 -15.09 -40.63
CA THR A 108 18.80 -14.39 -41.67
C THR A 108 19.66 -13.42 -42.47
N GLY A 109 20.90 -13.14 -42.04
CA GLY A 109 21.75 -12.10 -42.61
C GLY A 109 21.29 -10.67 -42.28
N LYS A 110 20.30 -10.51 -41.41
CA LYS A 110 19.72 -9.22 -41.04
C LYS A 110 20.15 -8.83 -39.62
N PRO A 111 20.77 -7.67 -39.39
CA PRO A 111 21.22 -7.26 -38.06
C PRO A 111 20.05 -7.18 -37.07
N SER A 112 20.24 -7.73 -35.87
CA SER A 112 19.24 -7.79 -34.79
C SER A 112 19.10 -6.48 -34.03
N LYS A 113 20.16 -5.69 -34.05
CA LYS A 113 20.16 -4.31 -33.61
C LYS A 113 20.18 -3.45 -34.87
N GLY A 114 19.18 -2.59 -35.03
CA GLY A 114 19.26 -1.54 -36.04
C GLY A 114 20.52 -0.72 -35.78
N ASP A 115 21.26 -0.40 -36.85
CA ASP A 115 22.32 0.61 -36.77
C ASP A 115 21.78 1.84 -36.03
N ALA A 116 22.61 2.58 -35.29
CA ALA A 116 22.17 3.72 -34.47
C ALA A 116 21.45 4.84 -35.27
N THR A 117 21.41 4.71 -36.60
CA THR A 117 20.75 5.54 -37.60
C THR A 117 19.60 4.85 -38.37
N SER A 118 19.26 3.59 -38.08
CA SER A 118 18.61 2.67 -39.05
C SER A 118 17.30 2.01 -38.60
N GLY A 119 16.54 2.63 -37.70
CA GLY A 119 15.10 2.33 -37.56
C GLY A 119 14.26 2.85 -38.74
N THR A 120 14.90 3.48 -39.72
CA THR A 120 14.27 4.41 -40.67
C THR A 120 13.97 3.82 -42.05
N ASN A 121 14.43 2.59 -42.36
CA ASN A 121 14.58 2.16 -43.75
C ASN A 121 13.88 0.84 -44.14
N ALA A 122 12.89 0.36 -43.37
CA ALA A 122 11.99 -0.65 -43.92
C ALA A 122 11.15 0.02 -45.04
N PRO A 123 11.18 -0.47 -46.30
CA PRO A 123 10.39 0.11 -47.37
C PRO A 123 8.91 0.12 -47.00
N THR A 124 8.35 1.29 -46.73
CA THR A 124 6.89 1.41 -46.60
C THR A 124 6.33 1.40 -48.02
N ILE A 125 5.59 0.35 -48.35
CA ILE A 125 4.93 0.21 -49.66
C ILE A 125 3.43 0.37 -49.47
N TYR A 126 2.86 1.36 -50.12
CA TYR A 126 1.41 1.56 -50.21
C TYR A 126 1.03 2.01 -51.61
N TYR A 127 -0.27 1.91 -51.93
CA TYR A 127 -0.82 2.36 -53.20
C TYR A 127 -1.69 3.58 -52.95
N GLU A 128 -1.49 4.62 -53.75
CA GLU A 128 -2.30 5.84 -53.73
C GLU A 128 -2.80 6.17 -55.14
N PRO A 129 -3.96 6.84 -55.28
CA PRO A 129 -4.42 7.29 -56.58
C PRO A 129 -3.52 8.41 -57.11
N GLY A 130 -2.95 8.24 -58.31
CA GLY A 130 -2.27 9.31 -59.02
C GLY A 130 -3.28 10.30 -59.60
N THR A 131 -3.12 11.58 -59.28
CA THR A 131 -4.08 12.65 -59.62
C THR A 131 -3.47 13.78 -60.45
N VAL A 132 -2.19 13.67 -60.82
CA VAL A 132 -1.43 14.73 -61.52
C VAL A 132 -0.48 14.17 -62.57
N GLY A 133 -0.28 14.92 -63.66
CA GLY A 133 0.74 14.64 -64.67
C GLY A 133 0.61 13.25 -65.31
N SER A 134 1.75 12.57 -65.51
CA SER A 134 1.80 11.22 -66.12
C SER A 134 1.30 10.09 -65.22
N GLU A 135 0.97 10.40 -63.96
CA GLU A 135 0.41 9.46 -62.98
C GLU A 135 -1.12 9.54 -62.91
N ASP A 136 -1.71 10.58 -63.52
CA ASP A 136 -3.12 10.90 -63.39
C ASP A 136 -4.04 9.76 -63.88
N GLY A 137 -4.98 9.35 -63.02
CA GLY A 137 -5.95 8.30 -63.28
C GLY A 137 -5.49 6.86 -62.98
N TYR A 138 -4.23 6.66 -62.55
CA TYR A 138 -3.65 5.33 -62.29
C TYR A 138 -3.22 5.14 -60.85
N TRP A 139 -3.28 3.90 -60.34
CA TRP A 139 -2.75 3.55 -59.03
C TRP A 139 -1.23 3.66 -59.03
N ILE A 140 -0.70 4.40 -58.07
CA ILE A 140 0.73 4.64 -57.91
C ILE A 140 1.21 3.85 -56.71
N LYS A 141 2.19 2.98 -56.95
CA LYS A 141 2.89 2.27 -55.89
C LYS A 141 3.97 3.19 -55.35
N VAL A 142 3.82 3.61 -54.11
CA VAL A 142 4.80 4.44 -53.41
C VAL A 142 5.64 3.53 -52.54
N THR A 143 6.96 3.59 -52.69
CA THR A 143 7.92 2.86 -51.85
C THR A 143 8.83 3.88 -51.18
N ILE A 144 8.81 3.92 -49.85
CA ILE A 144 9.66 4.81 -49.05
C ILE A 144 10.72 3.97 -48.34
N ALA A 145 11.96 4.02 -48.82
CA ALA A 145 13.10 3.34 -48.22
C ALA A 145 14.32 4.28 -48.19
N ASP A 146 15.16 4.19 -47.16
CA ASP A 146 16.40 4.99 -47.07
C ASP A 146 16.18 6.52 -47.19
N GLY A 147 15.05 7.04 -46.70
CA GLY A 147 14.69 8.46 -46.81
C GLY A 147 14.40 8.92 -48.25
N LYS A 148 14.31 8.00 -49.20
CA LYS A 148 13.98 8.26 -50.61
C LYS A 148 12.63 7.64 -50.95
N THR A 149 11.77 8.46 -51.53
CA THR A 149 10.47 8.02 -52.06
C THR A 149 10.60 7.72 -53.54
N SER A 150 10.33 6.47 -53.95
CA SER A 150 10.15 6.11 -55.35
C SER A 150 8.68 5.88 -55.65
N ARG A 151 8.17 6.50 -56.71
CA ARG A 151 6.81 6.35 -57.20
C ARG A 151 6.84 5.55 -58.50
N GLU A 152 6.03 4.51 -58.58
CA GLU A 152 5.90 3.67 -59.77
C GLU A 152 4.43 3.65 -60.22
N ASN A 153 4.15 4.08 -61.45
CA ASN A 153 2.82 3.94 -62.04
C ASN A 153 2.56 2.47 -62.37
N THR A 154 1.54 1.88 -61.74
CA THR A 154 1.17 0.48 -61.94
C THR A 154 0.45 0.21 -63.26
N ASN A 155 0.11 1.26 -64.02
CA ASN A 155 -0.77 1.24 -65.20
C ASN A 155 -2.18 0.67 -64.93
N SER A 156 -2.54 0.46 -63.67
CA SER A 156 -3.89 0.03 -63.27
C SER A 156 -4.73 1.28 -62.99
N SER A 157 -5.76 1.51 -63.81
CA SER A 157 -6.65 2.69 -63.62
C SER A 157 -7.43 2.57 -62.31
N TRP A 158 -7.41 3.61 -61.49
CA TRP A 158 -8.35 3.74 -60.37
C TRP A 158 -9.66 4.39 -60.81
N VAL A 159 -9.67 5.08 -61.95
CA VAL A 159 -10.88 5.65 -62.56
C VAL A 159 -11.67 4.53 -63.24
N THR A 160 -12.90 4.32 -62.82
CA THR A 160 -13.80 3.32 -63.40
C THR A 160 -14.69 3.96 -64.46
N LYS A 161 -14.70 3.38 -65.67
CA LYS A 161 -15.43 3.93 -66.82
C LYS A 161 -16.94 4.00 -66.53
N ASN A 162 -17.56 5.15 -66.82
CA ASN A 162 -18.99 5.43 -66.62
C ASN A 162 -19.49 5.48 -65.16
N THR A 163 -18.59 5.67 -64.20
CA THR A 163 -18.96 5.90 -62.79
C THR A 163 -18.28 7.15 -62.26
N ILE A 164 -18.89 7.81 -61.27
CA ILE A 164 -18.20 8.85 -60.50
C ILE A 164 -17.22 8.15 -59.56
N THR A 165 -15.95 8.50 -59.64
CA THR A 165 -14.90 7.97 -58.76
C THR A 165 -14.30 9.10 -57.95
N VAL A 166 -14.08 8.86 -56.66
CA VAL A 166 -13.46 9.82 -55.73
C VAL A 166 -12.13 9.25 -55.24
N ALA A 167 -11.05 9.99 -55.48
CA ALA A 167 -9.74 9.74 -54.92
C ALA A 167 -9.53 10.63 -53.70
N GLU A 168 -9.20 10.01 -52.57
CA GLU A 168 -8.84 10.69 -51.35
C GLU A 168 -7.32 10.90 -51.30
N THR A 169 -6.87 12.14 -51.20
CA THR A 169 -5.46 12.52 -50.96
C THR A 169 -5.29 12.98 -49.51
N GLU A 170 -4.07 13.32 -49.09
CA GLU A 170 -3.84 13.84 -47.73
C GLU A 170 -4.65 15.11 -47.43
N SER A 171 -4.80 16.00 -48.41
CA SER A 171 -5.42 17.32 -48.24
C SER A 171 -6.80 17.45 -48.91
N GLN A 172 -7.12 16.59 -49.88
CA GLN A 172 -8.23 16.80 -50.81
C GLN A 172 -9.02 15.52 -51.14
N TYR A 173 -10.24 15.71 -51.67
CA TYR A 173 -11.00 14.72 -52.43
C TYR A 173 -11.02 15.14 -53.91
N VAL A 174 -10.46 14.33 -54.81
CA VAL A 174 -10.46 14.52 -56.26
C VAL A 174 -11.54 13.64 -56.89
N ILE A 175 -12.51 14.26 -57.55
CA ILE A 175 -13.71 13.62 -58.10
C ILE A 175 -13.64 13.63 -59.62
N LYS A 176 -13.73 12.45 -60.24
CA LYS A 176 -13.69 12.26 -61.71
C LYS A 176 -14.92 11.50 -62.21
N GLY A 177 -15.21 11.64 -63.51
CA GLY A 177 -16.34 10.94 -64.16
C GLY A 177 -17.70 11.59 -63.93
N LEU A 178 -17.72 12.87 -63.54
CA LEU A 178 -18.95 13.67 -63.42
C LEU A 178 -19.54 13.91 -64.82
N LYS A 179 -20.85 13.71 -64.99
CA LYS A 179 -21.55 13.99 -66.25
C LYS A 179 -22.70 14.95 -66.02
N GLY A 180 -22.86 15.90 -66.95
CA GLY A 180 -24.03 16.76 -67.01
C GLY A 180 -25.30 15.98 -67.38
N ALA A 181 -26.46 16.63 -67.26
CA ALA A 181 -27.75 16.04 -67.63
C ALA A 181 -27.85 15.65 -69.13
N ASP A 182 -26.98 16.19 -69.97
CA ASP A 182 -26.82 15.88 -71.40
C ASP A 182 -25.86 14.68 -71.67
N GLY A 183 -25.28 14.09 -70.62
CA GLY A 183 -24.34 12.97 -70.69
C GLY A 183 -22.89 13.36 -71.00
N LYS A 184 -22.59 14.66 -71.10
CA LYS A 184 -21.23 15.17 -71.39
C LYS A 184 -20.40 15.25 -70.11
N GLU A 185 -19.13 14.83 -70.16
CA GLU A 185 -18.27 14.86 -68.97
C GLU A 185 -17.94 16.29 -68.54
N TYR A 186 -18.16 16.55 -67.25
CA TYR A 186 -17.65 17.71 -66.52
C TYR A 186 -16.22 17.36 -66.10
N GLY A 187 -15.27 18.27 -66.33
CA GLY A 187 -13.87 18.06 -65.93
C GLY A 187 -13.71 17.77 -64.43
N ASP A 188 -12.50 17.39 -64.03
CA ASP A 188 -12.21 16.95 -62.65
C ASP A 188 -12.53 18.03 -61.60
N LEU A 189 -13.07 17.62 -60.44
CA LEU A 189 -13.42 18.50 -59.31
C LEU A 189 -12.57 18.15 -58.07
N THR A 190 -12.12 19.15 -57.30
CA THR A 190 -11.27 18.95 -56.12
C THR A 190 -11.83 19.67 -54.87
N LEU A 191 -11.87 19.02 -53.70
CA LEU A 191 -12.41 19.55 -52.42
C LEU A 191 -11.42 19.36 -51.24
N ASN A 192 -11.17 20.34 -50.36
CA ASN A 192 -10.26 20.19 -49.20
C ASN A 192 -10.92 19.51 -47.97
N LYS A 193 -10.18 18.71 -47.19
CA LYS A 193 -10.70 17.89 -46.06
C LYS A 193 -10.99 18.62 -44.74
N TYR A 194 -10.19 19.63 -44.36
CA TYR A 194 -10.34 20.36 -43.08
C TYR A 194 -10.05 21.84 -43.31
N SER A 195 -10.95 22.76 -42.92
CA SER A 195 -10.59 24.18 -42.84
C SER A 195 -9.98 24.50 -41.47
N ALA A 196 -8.78 23.99 -41.19
CA ALA A 196 -7.95 24.44 -40.06
C ALA A 196 -7.46 25.90 -40.22
N LEU A 197 -7.81 26.50 -41.35
CA LEU A 197 -7.27 27.71 -41.90
C LEU A 197 -8.08 28.95 -41.54
N PHE A 198 -9.38 28.86 -41.27
CA PHE A 198 -10.20 30.04 -41.00
C PHE A 198 -11.39 29.73 -40.08
N VAL A 199 -11.77 30.72 -39.27
CA VAL A 199 -13.00 30.74 -38.49
C VAL A 199 -14.17 30.93 -39.45
N SER A 200 -15.17 30.06 -39.40
CA SER A 200 -16.42 30.17 -40.16
C SER A 200 -17.55 30.77 -39.33
N SER A 201 -17.56 30.55 -38.01
CA SER A 201 -18.56 31.14 -37.11
C SER A 201 -18.06 31.17 -35.66
N LEU A 202 -18.66 32.07 -34.87
CA LEU A 202 -18.50 32.15 -33.43
C LEU A 202 -19.84 31.89 -32.75
N THR A 203 -19.85 31.11 -31.67
CA THR A 203 -21.05 30.89 -30.86
C THR A 203 -20.82 31.42 -29.46
N TYR A 204 -21.64 32.37 -29.01
CA TYR A 204 -21.57 32.89 -27.64
C TYR A 204 -21.95 31.81 -26.62
N ILE A 205 -21.19 31.71 -25.55
CA ILE A 205 -21.44 30.83 -24.41
C ILE A 205 -21.80 31.74 -23.23
N PRO A 206 -23.07 31.76 -22.79
CA PRO A 206 -23.47 32.52 -21.62
C PRO A 206 -22.74 32.01 -20.38
N SER A 207 -21.93 32.86 -19.75
CA SER A 207 -21.11 32.49 -18.59
C SER A 207 -21.23 33.45 -17.41
N ASN A 208 -21.91 34.57 -17.63
CA ASN A 208 -22.08 35.73 -16.75
C ASN A 208 -23.56 35.99 -16.46
N ILE A 209 -24.38 34.93 -16.48
CA ILE A 209 -25.79 34.98 -16.12
C ILE A 209 -25.89 35.19 -14.61
N SER A 210 -26.44 36.33 -14.19
CA SER A 210 -26.93 36.47 -12.82
C SER A 210 -28.13 35.54 -12.65
N ASP A 211 -28.11 34.69 -11.61
CA ASP A 211 -29.21 33.80 -11.21
C ASP A 211 -30.55 34.55 -11.06
N GLU A 212 -30.50 35.88 -10.89
CA GLU A 212 -31.66 36.74 -10.67
C GLU A 212 -32.14 37.50 -11.93
N LEU A 213 -31.34 37.57 -13.01
CA LEU A 213 -31.56 38.49 -14.14
C LEU A 213 -31.49 37.87 -15.55
N GLY A 214 -31.02 36.64 -15.72
CA GLY A 214 -31.05 35.93 -17.00
C GLY A 214 -29.94 36.34 -18.01
N ASP A 215 -30.19 36.11 -19.30
CA ASP A 215 -29.21 36.18 -20.42
C ASP A 215 -28.77 37.62 -20.80
N ILE A 216 -28.14 38.36 -19.87
CA ILE A 216 -27.58 39.71 -20.10
C ILE A 216 -26.15 39.78 -19.53
N VAL A 217 -25.23 40.38 -20.29
CA VAL A 217 -23.86 40.65 -19.84
C VAL A 217 -23.80 41.98 -19.08
N PHE A 218 -23.40 41.95 -17.81
CA PHE A 218 -23.25 43.15 -16.99
C PHE A 218 -21.84 43.74 -17.10
N LEU A 219 -21.78 45.04 -17.36
CA LEU A 219 -20.55 45.83 -17.40
C LEU A 219 -20.41 46.59 -16.06
N PRO A 220 -19.52 46.15 -15.14
CA PRO A 220 -19.38 46.74 -13.81
C PRO A 220 -18.79 48.15 -13.88
N VAL A 221 -19.28 49.05 -13.03
CA VAL A 221 -18.66 50.36 -12.78
C VAL A 221 -18.85 50.79 -11.34
N ILE A 222 -17.78 51.26 -10.69
CA ILE A 222 -17.87 52.05 -9.44
C ILE A 222 -17.94 53.50 -9.85
N GLY A 223 -18.97 54.21 -9.39
CA GLY A 223 -19.19 55.61 -9.72
C GLY A 223 -20.12 56.33 -8.76
N THR A 224 -20.05 57.67 -8.75
CA THR A 224 -21.08 58.52 -8.14
C THR A 224 -22.22 58.72 -9.13
N ASP A 225 -23.48 58.65 -8.68
CA ASP A 225 -24.66 58.97 -9.50
C ASP A 225 -24.75 60.48 -9.84
N TYR A 226 -24.06 61.34 -9.09
CA TYR A 226 -24.16 62.80 -9.15
C TYR A 226 -23.40 63.51 -10.29
N ASN A 227 -22.86 62.79 -11.27
CA ASN A 227 -22.27 63.43 -12.47
C ASN A 227 -23.31 64.23 -13.31
N SER A 228 -24.60 64.17 -12.97
CA SER A 228 -25.69 64.81 -13.72
C SER A 228 -26.29 66.09 -13.10
N ILE A 229 -25.99 66.50 -11.85
CA ILE A 229 -26.63 67.70 -11.24
C ILE A 229 -25.81 68.36 -10.10
N GLY A 230 -25.04 69.42 -10.43
CA GLY A 230 -24.67 70.49 -9.47
C GLY A 230 -23.33 70.38 -8.70
N THR A 231 -22.94 71.48 -8.06
CA THR A 231 -21.59 71.85 -7.57
C THR A 231 -20.79 70.80 -6.78
N ASN A 232 -19.60 70.44 -7.29
CA ASN A 232 -18.52 69.58 -6.74
C ASN A 232 -18.57 69.25 -5.23
N PRO A 233 -19.28 68.18 -4.82
CA PRO A 233 -19.19 67.66 -3.46
C PRO A 233 -17.84 66.95 -3.24
N VAL A 234 -17.36 66.92 -2.00
CA VAL A 234 -16.13 66.21 -1.63
C VAL A 234 -16.51 64.85 -1.08
N TYR A 235 -16.28 63.79 -1.85
CA TYR A 235 -16.64 62.43 -1.44
C TYR A 235 -15.48 61.72 -0.77
N GLU A 236 -14.24 61.96 -1.21
CA GLU A 236 -13.07 61.26 -0.71
C GLU A 236 -11.83 62.12 -0.48
N TYR A 237 -10.89 61.58 0.29
CA TYR A 237 -9.59 62.18 0.57
C TYR A 237 -8.46 61.19 0.29
N ASN A 238 -7.31 61.66 -0.22
CA ASN A 238 -6.10 60.83 -0.31
C ASN A 238 -5.26 60.85 1.00
N LEU A 239 -4.14 60.11 1.06
CA LEU A 239 -3.22 60.13 2.23
C LEU A 239 -2.65 61.51 2.56
N ALA A 240 -2.55 62.40 1.55
CA ALA A 240 -2.11 63.78 1.70
C ALA A 240 -3.26 64.74 2.04
N ASN A 241 -4.44 64.22 2.40
CA ASN A 241 -5.65 64.98 2.75
C ASN A 241 -6.14 65.91 1.63
N THR A 242 -5.87 65.56 0.37
CA THR A 242 -6.40 66.27 -0.80
C THR A 242 -7.79 65.76 -1.13
N LYS A 243 -8.71 66.67 -1.44
CA LYS A 243 -10.13 66.39 -1.77
C LYS A 243 -10.25 65.77 -3.16
N PHE A 244 -11.08 64.74 -3.29
CA PHE A 244 -11.47 64.11 -4.56
C PHE A 244 -12.97 64.27 -4.77
N ALA A 245 -13.33 64.78 -5.94
CA ALA A 245 -14.71 65.13 -6.28
C ALA A 245 -15.52 63.95 -6.84
N THR A 246 -14.88 62.93 -7.42
CA THR A 246 -15.53 61.72 -7.94
C THR A 246 -14.52 60.58 -8.10
N THR A 247 -15.01 59.34 -8.07
CA THR A 247 -14.26 58.13 -8.48
C THR A 247 -15.01 57.48 -9.64
N LEU A 248 -14.27 57.11 -10.70
CA LEU A 248 -14.78 56.25 -11.77
C LEU A 248 -13.84 55.07 -11.96
N VAL A 249 -14.36 53.86 -11.79
CA VAL A 249 -13.60 52.62 -12.03
C VAL A 249 -14.47 51.65 -12.80
N ASP A 250 -14.03 51.29 -14.01
CA ASP A 250 -14.67 50.25 -14.81
C ASP A 250 -14.16 48.87 -14.39
N GLY A 251 -15.07 47.92 -14.20
CA GLY A 251 -14.75 46.50 -14.07
C GLY A 251 -14.83 45.77 -15.40
N TRP A 252 -14.52 44.49 -15.39
CA TRP A 252 -14.42 43.67 -16.61
C TRP A 252 -15.60 42.72 -16.75
N ALA A 253 -16.11 42.58 -17.96
CA ALA A 253 -17.04 41.53 -18.33
C ALA A 253 -16.34 40.49 -19.22
N ASP A 254 -16.52 39.22 -18.90
CA ASP A 254 -16.00 38.11 -19.70
C ASP A 254 -17.01 37.74 -20.79
N PHE A 255 -16.58 37.81 -22.05
CA PHE A 255 -17.34 37.31 -23.20
C PHE A 255 -16.73 36.01 -23.71
N ASN A 256 -17.46 34.90 -23.53
CA ASN A 256 -16.99 33.56 -23.88
C ASN A 256 -17.59 33.06 -25.20
N TYR A 257 -16.76 32.48 -26.07
CA TYR A 257 -17.15 32.00 -27.39
C TYR A 257 -16.56 30.63 -27.72
N GLN A 258 -17.37 29.79 -28.37
CA GLN A 258 -16.90 28.62 -29.11
C GLN A 258 -16.50 29.05 -30.53
N VAL A 259 -15.28 28.70 -30.94
CA VAL A 259 -14.77 28.94 -32.29
C VAL A 259 -15.14 27.75 -33.18
N ASN A 260 -15.68 28.02 -34.37
CA ASN A 260 -16.07 27.00 -35.34
C ASN A 260 -15.37 27.23 -36.68
N PRO A 261 -14.73 26.19 -37.27
CA PRO A 261 -14.50 24.88 -36.68
C PRO A 261 -13.62 24.92 -35.41
N GLY A 262 -13.87 24.04 -34.45
CA GLY A 262 -13.11 23.98 -33.20
C GLY A 262 -11.60 23.66 -33.36
N SER A 263 -11.19 23.23 -34.56
CA SER A 263 -9.80 22.95 -34.91
C SER A 263 -8.99 24.16 -35.36
N VAL A 264 -9.59 25.35 -35.49
CA VAL A 264 -8.88 26.55 -35.97
C VAL A 264 -7.88 27.02 -34.91
N SER A 265 -6.62 27.19 -35.31
CA SER A 265 -5.57 27.74 -34.44
C SER A 265 -5.83 29.22 -34.15
N PRO A 266 -5.62 29.70 -32.91
CA PRO A 266 -5.61 31.13 -32.57
C PRO A 266 -4.67 31.97 -33.43
N ASP A 267 -3.63 31.35 -34.02
CA ASP A 267 -2.72 32.04 -34.93
C ASP A 267 -3.39 32.46 -36.25
N ASN A 268 -4.50 31.85 -36.63
CA ASN A 268 -5.16 32.08 -37.93
C ASN A 268 -6.24 33.16 -37.90
N TYR A 269 -6.49 33.80 -36.75
CA TYR A 269 -7.41 34.92 -36.64
C TYR A 269 -6.95 35.97 -35.61
N THR A 270 -7.54 37.16 -35.67
CA THR A 270 -7.36 38.24 -34.68
C THR A 270 -8.70 38.75 -34.21
N VAL A 271 -8.85 39.00 -32.92
CA VAL A 271 -9.97 39.78 -32.39
C VAL A 271 -9.83 41.22 -32.86
N THR A 272 -10.83 41.74 -33.57
CA THR A 272 -10.82 43.12 -34.06
C THR A 272 -11.59 44.08 -33.14
N GLY A 273 -12.44 43.57 -32.26
CA GLY A 273 -13.22 44.36 -31.31
C GLY A 273 -14.70 43.98 -31.30
N PHE A 274 -15.52 44.82 -30.68
CA PHE A 274 -16.97 44.63 -30.60
C PHE A 274 -17.70 45.57 -31.56
N THR A 275 -18.69 45.03 -32.26
CA THR A 275 -19.68 45.82 -33.01
C THR A 275 -20.94 45.93 -32.15
N MET A 276 -21.46 47.14 -31.99
CA MET A 276 -22.70 47.37 -31.23
C MET A 276 -23.91 47.48 -32.16
N LYS A 277 -25.09 47.08 -31.69
CA LYS A 277 -26.36 47.33 -32.38
C LYS A 277 -27.44 47.76 -31.38
N SER A 278 -27.93 48.97 -31.57
CA SER A 278 -29.18 49.49 -31.00
C SER A 278 -29.73 50.57 -31.94
N ALA A 279 -31.04 50.79 -31.93
CA ALA A 279 -31.67 51.83 -32.75
C ALA A 279 -31.08 53.24 -32.51
N TRP A 280 -30.46 53.45 -31.35
CA TRP A 280 -29.81 54.69 -30.95
C TRP A 280 -28.32 54.74 -31.30
N TYR A 281 -27.57 53.63 -31.22
CA TYR A 281 -26.19 53.55 -31.73
C TYR A 281 -26.13 53.95 -33.21
N GLU A 282 -27.10 53.52 -34.00
CA GLU A 282 -27.24 53.91 -35.42
C GLU A 282 -27.56 55.41 -35.64
N ALA A 283 -28.09 56.10 -34.61
CA ALA A 283 -28.35 57.54 -34.64
C ALA A 283 -27.12 58.37 -34.19
N MET A 284 -26.40 57.93 -33.16
CA MET A 284 -25.23 58.62 -32.59
C MET A 284 -23.98 58.53 -33.48
N THR A 285 -23.79 57.39 -34.16
CA THR A 285 -22.68 57.19 -35.12
C THR A 285 -22.74 58.09 -36.35
N ARG A 286 -23.87 58.79 -36.57
CA ARG A 286 -23.99 59.84 -37.60
C ARG A 286 -23.38 61.18 -37.17
N ALA A 287 -23.07 61.37 -35.88
CA ALA A 287 -22.62 62.64 -35.30
C ALA A 287 -21.21 62.61 -34.65
N ALA A 288 -20.68 61.44 -34.27
CA ALA A 288 -19.34 61.31 -33.69
C ALA A 288 -18.72 59.92 -33.97
N ALA A 289 -17.39 59.81 -33.83
CA ALA A 289 -16.67 58.55 -33.99
C ALA A 289 -17.24 57.48 -33.04
N ALA A 290 -17.62 56.33 -33.59
CA ALA A 290 -18.26 55.25 -32.86
C ALA A 290 -17.32 54.67 -31.79
N THR A 291 -17.57 54.93 -30.50
CA THR A 291 -16.90 54.20 -29.42
C THR A 291 -17.57 52.84 -29.22
N THR A 292 -16.78 51.79 -29.05
CA THR A 292 -17.23 50.41 -28.78
C THR A 292 -16.72 49.97 -27.41
N LEU A 293 -17.06 48.75 -26.96
CA LEU A 293 -16.47 48.21 -25.74
C LEU A 293 -14.95 48.14 -25.85
N ASN A 294 -14.27 48.55 -24.79
CA ASN A 294 -12.82 48.51 -24.71
C ASN A 294 -12.38 47.06 -24.45
N VAL A 295 -11.55 46.53 -25.33
CA VAL A 295 -11.01 45.16 -25.25
C VAL A 295 -9.82 45.14 -24.29
N GLY A 296 -9.90 44.27 -23.29
CA GLY A 296 -8.81 43.99 -22.36
C GLY A 296 -8.07 42.73 -22.73
N GLU A 297 -7.98 41.82 -21.76
CA GLU A 297 -7.33 40.53 -21.91
C GLU A 297 -8.07 39.63 -22.93
N ILE A 298 -7.33 39.07 -23.87
CA ILE A 298 -7.82 38.07 -24.83
C ILE A 298 -7.15 36.74 -24.47
N ILE A 299 -7.96 35.74 -24.12
CA ILE A 299 -7.48 34.42 -23.70
C ILE A 299 -7.96 33.39 -24.73
N PRO A 300 -7.13 33.02 -25.72
CA PRO A 300 -7.40 31.88 -26.59
C PRO A 300 -7.06 30.62 -25.81
N GLY A 301 -8.02 30.10 -25.04
CA GLY A 301 -7.77 29.07 -24.03
C GLY A 301 -7.13 27.81 -24.59
N LYS A 302 -7.57 27.34 -25.78
CA LYS A 302 -7.10 26.20 -26.60
C LYS A 302 -7.74 26.32 -28.00
N ALA A 303 -7.34 25.50 -28.98
CA ALA A 303 -8.11 25.38 -30.24
C ALA A 303 -9.60 25.14 -29.93
N GLY A 304 -10.47 26.02 -30.46
CA GLY A 304 -11.92 25.94 -30.31
C GLY A 304 -12.55 26.82 -29.22
N ALA A 305 -11.80 27.51 -28.36
CA ALA A 305 -12.36 28.37 -27.32
C ALA A 305 -11.71 29.77 -27.29
N LEU A 306 -12.53 30.81 -27.11
CA LEU A 306 -12.11 32.21 -27.08
C LEU A 306 -12.83 32.98 -25.96
N THR A 307 -12.07 33.55 -25.02
CA THR A 307 -12.57 34.50 -24.02
C THR A 307 -12.02 35.88 -24.31
N VAL A 308 -12.89 36.89 -24.33
CA VAL A 308 -12.52 38.30 -24.50
C VAL A 308 -13.06 39.09 -23.31
N LYS A 309 -12.17 39.67 -22.51
CA LYS A 309 -12.55 40.63 -21.47
C LYS A 309 -12.82 41.98 -22.10
N ALA A 310 -13.93 42.60 -21.73
CA ALA A 310 -14.23 43.95 -22.18
C ALA A 310 -14.90 44.79 -21.10
N ASN A 311 -14.75 46.11 -21.18
CA ASN A 311 -15.40 47.05 -20.27
C ASN A 311 -16.04 48.22 -21.02
N ALA A 312 -16.81 49.02 -20.29
CA ALA A 312 -17.54 50.17 -20.83
C ALA A 312 -16.78 51.50 -20.71
N LYS A 313 -15.47 51.45 -20.45
CA LYS A 313 -14.64 52.66 -20.36
C LYS A 313 -14.79 53.46 -21.64
N ASP A 314 -15.00 54.78 -21.55
CA ASP A 314 -15.23 55.70 -22.68
C ASP A 314 -16.50 55.43 -23.53
N PHE A 315 -17.36 54.49 -23.13
CA PHE A 315 -18.60 54.15 -23.84
C PHE A 315 -19.84 54.62 -23.09
N ALA A 316 -20.65 55.50 -23.71
CA ALA A 316 -21.91 55.96 -23.14
C ALA A 316 -23.00 54.88 -23.30
N LEU A 317 -23.41 54.25 -22.20
CA LEU A 317 -24.64 53.44 -22.15
C LEU A 317 -25.74 54.35 -21.60
N TYR A 318 -26.74 54.65 -22.43
CA TYR A 318 -27.89 55.48 -22.02
C TYR A 318 -28.80 54.73 -21.04
N SER A 319 -29.23 55.43 -20.00
CA SER A 319 -30.42 55.07 -19.20
C SER A 319 -31.36 56.26 -19.12
N THR A 320 -32.67 56.04 -19.28
CA THR A 320 -33.67 57.01 -18.77
C THR A 320 -33.62 57.02 -17.24
N ALA A 321 -33.98 58.12 -16.58
CA ALA A 321 -34.09 58.22 -15.13
C ALA A 321 -34.71 56.95 -14.52
N VAL A 322 -33.87 56.13 -13.87
CA VAL A 322 -34.30 54.86 -13.32
C VAL A 322 -34.80 55.13 -11.92
N LYS A 323 -36.10 54.94 -11.71
CA LYS A 323 -36.73 54.98 -10.38
C LYS A 323 -36.40 53.69 -9.65
N SER A 324 -35.52 53.75 -8.66
CA SER A 324 -35.28 52.63 -7.75
C SER A 324 -35.91 52.89 -6.39
N GLU A 325 -36.61 51.89 -5.85
CA GLU A 325 -37.16 51.94 -4.49
C GLU A 325 -36.08 51.57 -3.46
N TRP A 326 -35.69 52.55 -2.64
CA TRP A 326 -34.90 52.31 -1.44
C TRP A 326 -35.82 51.76 -0.34
N LYS A 327 -35.83 50.43 -0.17
CA LYS A 327 -36.66 49.75 0.84
C LYS A 327 -36.27 50.06 2.29
N GLN A 328 -35.04 50.53 2.52
CA GLN A 328 -34.49 50.91 3.81
C GLN A 328 -33.73 52.26 3.66
N PRO A 329 -33.80 53.18 4.64
CA PRO A 329 -32.96 54.37 4.60
C PRO A 329 -31.49 53.96 4.64
N SER A 330 -30.66 54.48 3.74
CA SER A 330 -29.21 54.29 3.88
C SER A 330 -28.75 55.10 5.09
N VAL A 331 -28.39 54.39 6.17
CA VAL A 331 -27.84 54.98 7.41
C VAL A 331 -26.53 55.74 7.13
N TYR A 332 -25.88 55.47 6.00
CA TYR A 332 -24.57 55.99 5.63
C TYR A 332 -24.64 57.14 4.63
N ALA A 333 -25.59 57.12 3.69
CA ALA A 333 -25.74 58.16 2.66
C ALA A 333 -26.69 59.30 3.06
N ASN A 334 -27.36 59.23 4.22
CA ASN A 334 -28.44 60.15 4.60
C ASN A 334 -29.59 60.23 3.57
N VAL A 335 -29.82 59.15 2.80
CA VAL A 335 -30.91 59.06 1.83
C VAL A 335 -32.15 58.48 2.53
N PRO A 336 -33.29 59.21 2.58
CA PRO A 336 -34.52 58.71 3.16
C PRO A 336 -35.04 57.46 2.43
N ALA A 337 -35.78 56.58 3.13
CA ALA A 337 -36.54 55.53 2.46
C ALA A 337 -37.56 56.15 1.49
N GLY A 338 -37.54 55.72 0.22
CA GLY A 338 -38.35 56.31 -0.85
C GLY A 338 -37.93 55.89 -2.24
N THR A 339 -38.56 56.46 -3.26
CA THR A 339 -38.16 56.28 -4.67
C THR A 339 -37.20 57.40 -5.05
N THR A 340 -35.96 57.07 -5.36
CA THR A 340 -34.96 58.04 -5.84
C THR A 340 -34.78 57.82 -7.35
N GLU A 341 -34.83 58.89 -8.13
CA GLU A 341 -34.47 58.86 -9.54
C GLU A 341 -32.94 58.90 -9.64
N HIS A 342 -32.34 57.84 -10.17
CA HIS A 342 -30.91 57.81 -10.48
C HIS A 342 -30.71 57.98 -11.98
N ASP A 343 -29.74 58.81 -12.35
CA ASP A 343 -29.26 58.93 -13.72
C ASP A 343 -27.92 58.19 -13.85
N PHE A 344 -27.92 57.04 -14.52
CA PHE A 344 -26.72 56.24 -14.74
C PHE A 344 -25.95 56.66 -16.02
N ASN A 345 -26.21 57.86 -16.54
CA ASN A 345 -25.59 58.42 -17.75
C ASN A 345 -24.08 58.69 -17.61
N ASN A 346 -23.46 58.85 -18.78
CA ASN A 346 -22.02 58.95 -19.08
C ASN A 346 -21.12 59.62 -18.01
N PRO A 347 -20.00 58.98 -17.62
CA PRO A 347 -19.07 59.55 -16.65
C PRO A 347 -18.04 60.56 -17.20
N ALA A 348 -18.04 60.90 -18.51
CA ALA A 348 -17.00 61.77 -19.09
C ALA A 348 -17.47 62.92 -20.01
N GLY A 349 -18.76 63.17 -20.23
CA GLY A 349 -19.16 64.32 -21.06
C GLY A 349 -20.62 64.41 -21.47
N VAL A 350 -21.07 65.66 -21.57
CA VAL A 350 -22.41 66.16 -21.89
C VAL A 350 -23.07 65.40 -23.05
N VAL A 351 -24.28 64.91 -22.86
CA VAL A 351 -25.16 64.55 -23.98
C VAL A 351 -26.57 65.06 -23.72
N GLU A 352 -27.15 65.72 -24.73
CA GLU A 352 -28.51 66.26 -24.71
C GLU A 352 -29.57 65.17 -24.45
N GLU A 353 -30.67 65.58 -23.80
CA GLU A 353 -31.85 64.77 -23.55
C GLU A 353 -32.39 64.12 -24.84
N SER A 354 -32.74 62.84 -24.77
CA SER A 354 -33.37 62.11 -25.88
C SER A 354 -34.77 62.68 -26.19
N PRO A 355 -35.11 62.96 -27.46
CA PRO A 355 -36.48 63.29 -27.86
C PRO A 355 -37.43 62.07 -27.92
N TYR A 356 -36.95 60.86 -27.57
CA TYR A 356 -37.72 59.62 -27.60
C TYR A 356 -37.63 58.92 -26.23
N SER A 357 -38.62 59.15 -25.36
CA SER A 357 -38.61 58.76 -23.93
C SER A 357 -39.24 57.41 -23.60
N ASP A 358 -39.82 56.70 -24.57
CA ASP A 358 -40.85 55.68 -24.24
C ASP A 358 -40.44 54.22 -24.51
N ASP A 359 -39.31 53.94 -25.18
CA ASP A 359 -38.88 52.57 -25.52
C ASP A 359 -37.71 52.08 -24.66
N ILE A 360 -37.97 51.90 -23.36
CA ILE A 360 -37.04 51.40 -22.31
C ILE A 360 -36.53 49.95 -22.59
N LEU A 361 -37.09 49.25 -23.57
CA LEU A 361 -36.78 47.84 -23.87
C LEU A 361 -35.73 47.63 -24.97
N ALA A 362 -35.17 48.68 -25.58
CA ALA A 362 -34.09 48.55 -26.55
C ALA A 362 -32.74 48.28 -25.85
N VAL A 363 -32.53 47.05 -25.39
CA VAL A 363 -31.28 46.62 -24.76
C VAL A 363 -30.10 46.85 -25.73
N ASN A 364 -29.01 47.45 -25.24
CA ASN A 364 -27.79 47.58 -26.02
C ASN A 364 -27.25 46.18 -26.32
N THR A 365 -26.87 45.90 -27.57
CA THR A 365 -26.28 44.59 -27.91
C THR A 365 -24.88 44.74 -28.47
N ALA A 366 -24.02 43.78 -28.13
CA ALA A 366 -22.62 43.69 -28.56
C ALA A 366 -22.38 42.40 -29.35
N SER A 367 -21.60 42.45 -30.42
CA SER A 367 -21.17 41.30 -31.20
C SER A 367 -19.65 41.33 -31.32
N LEU A 368 -18.97 40.25 -30.92
CA LEU A 368 -17.52 40.14 -31.11
C LEU A 368 -17.21 39.89 -32.59
N ARG A 369 -16.27 40.64 -33.15
CA ARG A 369 -15.72 40.42 -34.48
C ARG A 369 -14.31 39.85 -34.42
N VAL A 370 -14.07 38.80 -35.21
CA VAL A 370 -12.73 38.28 -35.51
C VAL A 370 -12.44 38.38 -37.00
N SER A 371 -11.17 38.61 -37.36
CA SER A 371 -10.71 38.60 -38.75
C SER A 371 -9.75 37.44 -38.98
N ASN A 372 -9.93 36.71 -40.07
CA ASN A 372 -9.06 35.61 -40.46
C ASN A 372 -7.76 36.14 -41.10
N LYS A 373 -6.61 35.51 -40.85
CA LYS A 373 -5.28 36.00 -41.28
C LYS A 373 -4.77 35.48 -42.64
N ASN A 374 -5.46 34.55 -43.30
CA ASN A 374 -4.88 33.83 -44.45
C ASN A 374 -4.88 34.62 -45.77
N GLU A 375 -3.83 34.40 -46.59
CA GLU A 375 -3.48 35.17 -47.79
C GLU A 375 -4.47 35.05 -48.98
N ASP A 376 -5.34 34.05 -49.02
CA ASP A 376 -6.37 33.89 -50.08
C ASP A 376 -7.72 34.52 -49.69
N GLU A 377 -7.71 35.80 -49.31
CA GLU A 377 -8.90 36.60 -48.91
C GLU A 377 -10.04 36.62 -49.93
N ALA A 378 -9.80 36.20 -51.18
CA ALA A 378 -10.75 36.31 -52.29
C ALA A 378 -11.84 35.21 -52.34
N ASN A 379 -11.66 34.07 -51.65
CA ASN A 379 -12.56 32.91 -51.78
C ASN A 379 -13.44 32.63 -50.54
N ILE A 380 -13.37 33.47 -49.51
CA ILE A 380 -14.13 33.32 -48.27
C ILE A 380 -15.17 34.44 -48.20
N ASN A 381 -16.43 34.09 -47.96
CA ASN A 381 -17.55 35.04 -47.77
C ASN A 381 -17.29 36.00 -46.59
N GLY A 382 -16.49 37.04 -46.82
CA GLY A 382 -16.08 38.03 -45.82
C GLY A 382 -14.85 37.59 -45.00
N SER A 383 -13.81 38.41 -44.99
CA SER A 383 -12.58 38.24 -44.19
C SER A 383 -12.79 38.37 -42.66
N SER A 384 -14.01 38.68 -42.23
CA SER A 384 -14.41 38.86 -40.84
C SER A 384 -15.64 38.02 -40.46
N VAL A 385 -15.59 37.42 -39.28
CA VAL A 385 -16.70 36.69 -38.67
C VAL A 385 -17.23 37.47 -37.47
N ASP A 386 -18.51 37.79 -37.50
CA ASP A 386 -19.25 38.37 -36.38
C ASP A 386 -19.94 37.27 -35.58
N ALA A 387 -19.85 37.35 -34.26
CA ALA A 387 -20.63 36.51 -33.35
C ALA A 387 -22.11 36.97 -33.31
N PRO A 388 -23.03 36.14 -32.79
CA PRO A 388 -24.36 36.61 -32.44
C PRO A 388 -24.31 37.84 -31.52
N TYR A 389 -25.25 38.76 -31.71
CA TYR A 389 -25.42 39.91 -30.82
C TYR A 389 -25.91 39.46 -29.45
N VAL A 390 -25.23 39.88 -28.40
CA VAL A 390 -25.57 39.61 -27.00
C VAL A 390 -26.02 40.87 -26.30
N ALA A 391 -27.04 40.77 -25.44
CA ALA A 391 -27.51 41.88 -24.62
C ALA A 391 -26.46 42.30 -23.58
N VAL A 392 -26.23 43.61 -23.44
CA VAL A 392 -25.33 44.20 -22.43
C VAL A 392 -26.04 45.29 -21.62
N ALA A 393 -25.74 45.39 -20.34
CA ALA A 393 -26.28 46.42 -19.44
C ALA A 393 -25.22 46.94 -18.45
N ARG A 394 -25.39 48.17 -17.93
CA ARG A 394 -24.52 48.69 -16.86
C ARG A 394 -24.92 48.10 -15.53
N MET A 395 -23.91 47.72 -14.75
CA MET A 395 -24.03 47.41 -13.32
C MET A 395 -23.25 48.47 -12.54
N VAL A 396 -23.97 49.34 -11.85
CA VAL A 396 -23.40 50.45 -11.09
C VAL A 396 -23.30 50.06 -9.62
N VAL A 397 -22.10 50.15 -9.07
CA VAL A 397 -21.83 50.16 -7.65
C VAL A 397 -21.70 51.62 -7.22
N PRO A 398 -22.68 52.18 -6.51
CA PRO A 398 -22.54 53.52 -5.97
C PRO A 398 -21.30 53.61 -5.07
N GLN A 399 -20.55 54.70 -5.17
CA GLN A 399 -19.32 54.87 -4.41
C GLN A 399 -19.57 54.76 -2.88
N GLU A 400 -20.72 55.26 -2.41
CA GLU A 400 -21.19 55.18 -1.03
C GLU A 400 -21.50 53.75 -0.55
N GLU A 401 -21.83 52.84 -1.47
CA GLU A 401 -22.05 51.42 -1.19
C GLU A 401 -20.76 50.59 -1.33
N THR A 402 -19.68 51.21 -1.79
CA THR A 402 -18.34 50.62 -1.74
C THR A 402 -17.74 50.74 -0.34
N SER A 403 -16.98 49.75 0.11
CA SER A 403 -16.32 49.80 1.42
C SER A 403 -15.04 48.96 1.48
N ILE A 404 -14.20 49.28 2.47
CA ILE A 404 -13.17 48.35 2.95
C ILE A 404 -13.81 47.54 4.08
N ALA A 405 -13.77 46.22 3.95
CA ALA A 405 -14.15 45.27 5.00
C ALA A 405 -12.90 44.77 5.73
N LEU A 406 -13.07 44.46 7.03
CA LEU A 406 -12.04 43.83 7.84
C LEU A 406 -12.39 42.35 8.04
N ASN A 407 -11.48 41.47 7.66
CA ASN A 407 -11.56 40.05 7.93
C ASN A 407 -11.12 39.78 9.38
N VAL A 408 -12.05 39.96 10.31
CA VAL A 408 -11.83 39.75 11.75
C VAL A 408 -11.56 38.28 12.13
N THR A 409 -11.87 37.31 11.25
CA THR A 409 -11.57 35.89 11.52
C THR A 409 -10.06 35.59 11.55
N LYS A 410 -9.25 36.47 10.94
CA LYS A 410 -7.78 36.42 10.97
C LYS A 410 -7.17 37.22 12.12
N SER A 411 -7.96 38.01 12.86
CA SER A 411 -7.50 38.79 14.01
C SER A 411 -6.77 37.85 14.97
N TYR A 412 -5.60 38.26 15.46
CA TYR A 412 -4.93 37.51 16.50
C TYR A 412 -5.88 37.51 17.72
N ILE A 413 -6.41 36.33 18.02
CA ILE A 413 -7.03 35.92 19.29
C ILE A 413 -8.45 36.43 19.53
N VAL A 414 -9.41 35.88 18.81
CA VAL A 414 -10.71 35.57 19.43
C VAL A 414 -11.23 34.25 18.85
N THR A 415 -10.95 33.15 19.57
CA THR A 415 -11.58 31.81 19.43
C THR A 415 -11.31 31.04 18.12
N PRO A 416 -11.00 29.72 18.16
CA PRO A 416 -10.92 28.88 16.96
C PRO A 416 -12.16 29.00 16.06
N GLU A 417 -11.97 28.81 14.75
CA GLU A 417 -13.04 28.92 13.75
C GLU A 417 -14.27 28.03 14.07
N ALA A 418 -14.04 26.91 14.74
CA ALA A 418 -15.07 25.99 15.23
C ALA A 418 -16.02 26.61 16.27
N ASP A 419 -15.52 27.46 17.17
CA ASP A 419 -16.32 28.05 18.26
C ASP A 419 -17.18 29.23 17.77
N ARG A 420 -16.78 29.89 16.67
CA ARG A 420 -17.55 30.99 16.05
C ARG A 420 -18.66 30.49 15.14
N ALA A 421 -18.46 29.36 14.46
CA ALA A 421 -19.51 28.66 13.74
C ALA A 421 -20.63 28.17 14.68
N ALA A 422 -20.29 27.75 15.89
CA ALA A 422 -21.24 27.36 16.94
C ALA A 422 -22.06 28.55 17.50
N ALA A 423 -21.54 29.78 17.42
CA ALA A 423 -22.22 31.01 17.84
C ALA A 423 -23.09 31.67 16.74
N GLY A 424 -23.08 31.12 15.51
CA GLY A 424 -23.91 31.61 14.39
C GLY A 424 -23.46 32.94 13.78
N GLN A 425 -22.22 33.38 14.02
CA GLN A 425 -21.67 34.61 13.42
C GLN A 425 -21.18 34.34 11.98
N LYS A 426 -21.64 35.14 11.00
CA LYS A 426 -21.24 35.02 9.59
C LYS A 426 -19.80 35.50 9.40
N ALA A 427 -19.06 34.87 8.49
CA ALA A 427 -17.61 35.04 8.24
C ALA A 427 -17.13 36.47 7.84
N LEU A 428 -18.04 37.40 7.63
CA LEU A 428 -17.80 38.83 7.38
C LEU A 428 -18.76 39.61 8.28
N ASP A 429 -18.47 39.71 9.57
CA ASP A 429 -19.02 40.82 10.35
C ASP A 429 -18.26 42.05 9.88
N THR A 430 -18.91 42.98 9.19
CA THR A 430 -18.32 44.25 8.76
C THR A 430 -18.36 45.24 9.92
N PRO A 431 -17.30 45.39 10.75
CA PRO A 431 -17.17 46.63 11.46
C PRO A 431 -16.99 47.72 10.41
N ASN A 432 -17.92 48.68 10.35
CA ASN A 432 -17.84 49.79 9.41
C ASN A 432 -16.65 50.67 9.79
N LEU A 433 -15.49 50.43 9.14
CA LEU A 433 -14.36 51.34 9.20
C LEU A 433 -14.87 52.73 8.86
N LYS A 434 -14.45 53.72 9.64
CA LYS A 434 -14.97 55.09 9.52
C LYS A 434 -14.31 55.79 8.35
N GLU A 435 -15.10 56.56 7.59
CA GLU A 435 -14.58 57.34 6.47
C GLU A 435 -13.58 58.39 6.94
N LEU A 436 -12.53 58.61 6.16
CA LEU A 436 -11.65 59.75 6.37
C LEU A 436 -12.40 61.08 6.14
N SER A 437 -13.35 61.12 5.20
CA SER A 437 -14.19 62.30 4.93
C SER A 437 -15.06 62.70 6.13
N GLN A 438 -15.56 61.74 6.91
CA GLN A 438 -16.33 62.00 8.13
C GLN A 438 -15.49 62.66 9.22
N MET A 439 -14.20 62.34 9.32
CA MET A 439 -13.30 63.01 10.27
C MET A 439 -13.21 64.51 10.00
N TYR A 440 -13.11 64.93 8.74
CA TYR A 440 -12.95 66.34 8.37
C TYR A 440 -14.28 67.11 8.31
N THR A 441 -15.40 66.43 8.04
CA THR A 441 -16.73 67.06 7.96
C THR A 441 -17.45 67.11 9.30
N LYS A 442 -17.31 66.10 10.17
CA LYS A 442 -17.96 66.08 11.50
C LYS A 442 -17.11 66.73 12.60
N ALA A 443 -15.81 66.92 12.40
CA ALA A 443 -14.92 67.50 13.41
C ALA A 443 -14.68 69.00 13.21
N GLU A 444 -15.74 69.79 13.05
CA GLU A 444 -15.65 71.25 12.85
C GLU A 444 -14.89 72.02 13.96
N ALA A 445 -14.48 71.37 15.06
CA ALA A 445 -13.59 71.96 16.08
C ALA A 445 -12.53 71.05 16.73
N ASN A 446 -12.58 69.71 16.64
CA ASN A 446 -11.62 68.83 17.34
C ASN A 446 -11.48 67.40 16.74
N VAL A 447 -10.49 67.21 15.86
CA VAL A 447 -10.17 65.91 15.22
C VAL A 447 -9.87 64.79 16.23
N GLN A 448 -9.21 65.11 17.35
CA GLN A 448 -8.79 64.10 18.34
C GLN A 448 -9.99 63.49 19.09
N SER A 449 -11.05 64.28 19.32
CA SER A 449 -12.29 63.78 19.90
C SER A 449 -13.00 62.80 18.98
N TYR A 450 -12.96 63.03 17.66
CA TYR A 450 -13.50 62.09 16.68
C TYR A 450 -12.70 60.78 16.65
N LEU A 451 -11.37 60.88 16.57
CA LEU A 451 -10.47 59.71 16.61
C LEU A 451 -10.65 58.88 17.89
N ALA A 452 -10.86 59.53 19.04
CA ALA A 452 -11.12 58.85 20.30
C ALA A 452 -12.42 58.03 20.27
N ALA A 453 -13.45 58.49 19.56
CA ALA A 453 -14.76 57.84 19.45
C ALA A 453 -14.80 56.69 18.42
N ILE A 454 -13.75 56.50 17.61
CA ILE A 454 -13.65 55.36 16.69
C ILE A 454 -13.52 54.08 17.54
N PRO A 455 -14.30 53.02 17.25
CA PRO A 455 -14.17 51.74 17.94
C PRO A 455 -12.85 51.05 17.57
N VAL A 456 -12.25 50.33 18.52
CA VAL A 456 -11.14 49.40 18.24
C VAL A 456 -11.70 48.23 17.44
N LEU A 457 -11.09 47.93 16.29
CA LEU A 457 -11.57 46.90 15.36
C LEU A 457 -10.58 45.74 15.15
N LEU A 458 -9.34 45.88 15.60
CA LEU A 458 -8.29 44.88 15.40
C LEU A 458 -7.32 44.86 16.58
N ASP A 459 -7.07 43.69 17.13
CA ASP A 459 -6.00 43.49 18.11
C ASP A 459 -4.70 43.11 17.39
N VAL A 460 -3.59 43.75 17.77
CA VAL A 460 -2.27 43.57 17.18
C VAL A 460 -1.27 43.18 18.27
N PRO A 461 -0.53 42.07 18.13
CA PRO A 461 0.46 41.65 19.13
C PRO A 461 1.62 42.64 19.21
N PHE A 462 2.06 42.94 20.43
CA PHE A 462 3.26 43.75 20.67
C PHE A 462 4.53 43.06 20.13
N ALA A 463 4.63 41.73 20.26
CA ALA A 463 5.74 40.95 19.75
C ALA A 463 5.53 40.52 18.29
N GLY A 464 6.59 40.58 17.48
CA GLY A 464 6.56 40.18 16.07
C GLY A 464 6.05 41.27 15.12
N THR A 465 5.45 40.85 14.01
CA THR A 465 4.94 41.72 12.94
C THR A 465 3.54 41.31 12.48
N THR A 466 2.70 42.27 12.08
CA THR A 466 1.35 42.02 11.55
C THR A 466 1.18 42.65 10.18
N ASN A 467 0.88 41.85 9.15
CA ASN A 467 0.64 42.33 7.79
C ASN A 467 -0.82 42.68 7.55
N LEU A 468 -1.15 43.98 7.53
CA LEU A 468 -2.52 44.48 7.41
C LEU A 468 -3.20 44.13 6.07
N ASN A 469 -2.43 43.90 5.00
CA ASN A 469 -2.98 43.50 3.69
C ASN A 469 -3.76 42.17 3.76
N GLU A 470 -3.43 41.31 4.73
CA GLU A 470 -4.10 40.03 4.90
C GLU A 470 -5.49 40.14 5.53
N TYR A 471 -5.77 41.30 6.15
CA TYR A 471 -6.97 41.58 6.94
C TYR A 471 -7.98 42.44 6.20
N VAL A 472 -7.59 43.20 5.18
CA VAL A 472 -8.50 44.11 4.48
C VAL A 472 -8.99 43.52 3.16
N LYS A 473 -10.25 43.80 2.81
CA LYS A 473 -10.88 43.41 1.53
C LYS A 473 -11.75 44.54 0.99
N GLY A 474 -11.83 44.65 -0.34
CA GLY A 474 -12.72 45.59 -1.01
C GLY A 474 -14.07 44.94 -1.28
N ILE A 475 -15.15 45.58 -0.85
CA ILE A 475 -16.52 45.09 -1.01
C ILE A 475 -17.43 46.15 -1.61
N ALA A 476 -18.50 45.71 -2.25
CA ALA A 476 -19.72 46.46 -2.50
C ALA A 476 -20.83 45.91 -1.61
N ARG A 477 -21.62 46.76 -0.97
CA ARG A 477 -22.79 46.31 -0.20
C ARG A 477 -23.94 45.97 -1.14
N GLU A 478 -24.26 46.90 -2.03
CA GLU A 478 -25.31 46.75 -3.02
C GLU A 478 -24.80 47.25 -4.38
N PHE A 479 -25.43 46.74 -5.44
CA PHE A 479 -25.27 47.28 -6.78
C PHE A 479 -26.64 47.42 -7.44
N MET A 480 -26.67 48.28 -8.45
CA MET A 480 -27.86 48.60 -9.23
C MET A 480 -27.56 48.38 -10.71
N THR A 481 -28.61 48.28 -11.53
CA THR A 481 -28.47 48.14 -12.98
C THR A 481 -29.23 49.22 -13.70
N SER A 482 -28.82 49.53 -14.93
CA SER A 482 -29.53 50.47 -15.81
C SER A 482 -30.95 50.02 -16.18
N THR A 483 -31.36 48.79 -15.81
CA THR A 483 -32.71 48.24 -16.01
C THR A 483 -33.60 48.35 -14.76
N GLY A 484 -33.14 49.02 -13.69
CA GLY A 484 -33.91 49.22 -12.45
C GLY A 484 -33.88 48.07 -11.46
N PHE A 485 -33.00 47.08 -11.67
CA PHE A 485 -32.78 46.03 -10.67
C PHE A 485 -31.77 46.49 -9.60
N THR A 486 -32.10 46.19 -8.34
CA THR A 486 -31.22 46.32 -7.17
C THR A 486 -30.86 44.93 -6.65
N SER A 487 -29.58 44.73 -6.35
CA SER A 487 -29.04 43.45 -5.89
C SER A 487 -29.65 42.97 -4.57
N LYS A 488 -29.94 41.66 -4.42
CA LYS A 488 -30.58 41.12 -3.20
C LYS A 488 -29.62 40.67 -2.09
N LYS A 489 -28.36 40.35 -2.40
CA LYS A 489 -27.35 40.09 -1.36
C LYS A 489 -26.87 41.41 -0.77
N SER A 490 -26.52 41.37 0.51
CA SER A 490 -26.10 42.55 1.27
C SER A 490 -24.63 42.93 1.08
N GLN A 491 -23.80 42.05 0.49
CA GLN A 491 -22.36 42.26 0.25
C GLN A 491 -21.84 41.39 -0.91
N TYR A 492 -20.89 41.94 -1.65
CA TYR A 492 -20.15 41.34 -2.78
C TYR A 492 -18.68 41.75 -2.71
N LEU A 493 -17.77 40.83 -3.00
CA LEU A 493 -16.35 41.12 -3.22
C LEU A 493 -16.15 41.81 -4.58
N LEU A 494 -15.41 42.92 -4.60
CA LEU A 494 -15.21 43.69 -5.83
C LEU A 494 -14.52 42.87 -6.91
N ASP A 495 -13.46 42.13 -6.57
CA ASP A 495 -12.68 41.34 -7.53
C ASP A 495 -13.37 40.06 -7.96
N LYS A 496 -13.86 39.28 -6.99
CA LYS A 496 -14.37 37.93 -7.24
C LYS A 496 -15.83 37.87 -7.66
N ASP A 497 -16.67 38.72 -7.08
CA ASP A 497 -18.12 38.65 -7.30
C ASP A 497 -18.56 39.62 -8.39
N LEU A 498 -17.85 40.74 -8.57
CA LEU A 498 -18.21 41.83 -9.49
C LEU A 498 -17.17 42.10 -10.59
N ASN A 499 -16.11 41.28 -10.68
CA ASN A 499 -15.08 41.33 -11.72
C ASN A 499 -14.34 42.67 -11.88
N PHE A 500 -14.10 43.40 -10.78
CA PHE A 500 -13.15 44.51 -10.79
C PHE A 500 -11.70 43.99 -10.72
N ASP A 501 -10.73 44.84 -11.06
CA ASP A 501 -9.32 44.55 -10.75
C ASP A 501 -9.16 44.32 -9.24
N ALA A 502 -8.25 43.41 -8.85
CA ALA A 502 -8.00 43.10 -7.45
C ALA A 502 -7.69 44.38 -6.63
N PRO A 503 -8.47 44.70 -5.59
CA PRO A 503 -8.21 45.86 -4.76
C PRO A 503 -6.81 45.79 -4.13
N THR A 504 -6.05 46.88 -4.24
CA THR A 504 -4.76 47.06 -3.57
C THR A 504 -4.88 48.11 -2.47
N PHE A 505 -4.09 47.97 -1.42
CA PHE A 505 -4.21 48.80 -0.22
C PHE A 505 -2.91 49.54 0.10
N LYS A 506 -3.05 50.81 0.50
CA LYS A 506 -1.94 51.62 1.01
C LYS A 506 -2.24 52.11 2.42
N PHE A 507 -1.24 52.09 3.28
CA PHE A 507 -1.38 52.39 4.70
C PHE A 507 -0.52 53.60 5.09
N SER A 508 -1.01 54.42 6.02
CA SER A 508 -0.20 55.46 6.66
C SER A 508 -0.67 55.74 8.08
N LEU A 509 0.24 56.25 8.92
CA LEU A 509 -0.06 56.57 10.32
C LEU A 509 -0.96 57.81 10.43
N GLU A 510 -1.92 57.78 11.35
CA GLU A 510 -2.71 58.94 11.77
C GLU A 510 -2.39 59.30 13.23
N SER A 511 -1.98 60.55 13.47
CA SER A 511 -1.60 61.01 14.81
C SER A 511 -2.83 61.07 15.73
N PHE A 512 -2.84 60.22 16.75
CA PHE A 512 -3.91 60.15 17.74
C PHE A 512 -3.35 60.39 19.14
N LYS A 513 -3.63 61.55 19.72
CA LYS A 513 -3.16 61.97 21.05
C LYS A 513 -4.23 61.75 22.10
N GLN A 514 -3.87 61.03 23.15
CA GLN A 514 -4.68 60.81 24.33
C GLN A 514 -3.82 60.97 25.58
N ALA A 515 -4.29 61.77 26.54
CA ALA A 515 -3.54 62.13 27.75
C ALA A 515 -2.09 62.57 27.45
N GLU A 516 -1.93 63.52 26.51
CA GLU A 516 -0.66 64.10 26.07
C GLU A 516 0.31 63.15 25.33
N VAL A 517 -0.05 61.87 25.16
CA VAL A 517 0.77 60.87 24.45
C VAL A 517 0.13 60.52 23.11
N ASP A 518 0.92 60.58 22.03
CA ASP A 518 0.49 60.03 20.73
C ASP A 518 0.50 58.49 20.80
N GLN A 519 -0.68 57.90 20.66
CA GLN A 519 -0.91 56.46 20.71
C GLN A 519 -0.42 55.76 19.43
N THR A 520 -0.30 56.48 18.31
CA THR A 520 0.09 55.94 17.01
C THR A 520 1.58 56.17 16.72
N THR A 521 1.98 57.43 16.51
CA THR A 521 3.26 57.76 15.88
C THR A 521 4.47 57.55 16.79
N ARG A 522 4.24 57.44 18.10
CA ARG A 522 5.29 57.20 19.09
C ARG A 522 5.75 55.75 19.17
N TYR A 523 4.85 54.79 18.91
CA TYR A 523 5.08 53.37 19.22
C TYR A 523 5.05 52.48 17.98
N LEU A 524 4.21 52.80 17.00
CA LEU A 524 3.97 51.93 15.85
C LEU A 524 4.93 52.24 14.70
N LYS A 525 5.61 51.20 14.20
CA LYS A 525 6.36 51.23 12.94
C LYS A 525 5.50 50.59 11.84
N LEU A 526 5.45 51.21 10.67
CA LEU A 526 4.65 50.76 9.53
C LEU A 526 5.50 50.82 8.25
N GLU A 527 5.70 49.67 7.61
CA GLU A 527 6.41 49.53 6.34
C GLU A 527 5.57 48.66 5.40
N ASP A 528 5.11 49.20 4.27
CA ASP A 528 4.32 48.50 3.25
C ASP A 528 3.10 47.70 3.78
N GLY A 529 2.46 48.20 4.83
CA GLY A 529 1.31 47.55 5.47
C GLY A 529 1.69 46.55 6.58
N VAL A 530 2.97 46.34 6.86
CA VAL A 530 3.47 45.55 7.98
C VAL A 530 3.67 46.44 9.20
N VAL A 531 2.93 46.12 10.26
CA VAL A 531 2.99 46.77 11.56
C VAL A 531 4.00 46.05 12.46
N SER A 532 4.83 46.80 13.17
CA SER A 532 5.74 46.29 14.19
C SER A 532 5.96 47.30 15.33
N PHE A 533 6.52 46.82 16.44
CA PHE A 533 6.80 47.64 17.64
C PHE A 533 8.24 47.45 18.10
N ASP A 534 8.82 48.50 18.69
CA ASP A 534 10.10 48.40 19.39
C ASP A 534 9.93 47.60 20.67
N GLN A 535 10.55 46.42 20.72
CA GLN A 535 10.42 45.47 21.81
C GLN A 535 10.98 46.00 23.14
N ALA A 536 11.83 47.03 23.12
CA ALA A 536 12.32 47.68 24.34
C ALA A 536 11.28 48.64 24.96
N ILE A 537 10.22 49.02 24.23
CA ILE A 537 9.24 50.02 24.64
C ILE A 537 7.91 49.35 25.00
N THR A 538 7.88 48.67 26.14
CA THR A 538 6.68 47.97 26.65
C THR A 538 5.50 48.90 26.93
N ALA A 539 5.73 50.22 27.04
CA ALA A 539 4.69 51.25 27.14
C ALA A 539 3.76 51.34 25.91
N ALA A 540 4.09 50.63 24.81
CA ALA A 540 3.24 50.44 23.65
C ALA A 540 2.06 49.48 23.91
N ILE A 541 2.17 48.57 24.88
CA ILE A 541 1.10 47.63 25.23
C ILE A 541 -0.11 48.40 25.76
N ASN A 542 -1.32 47.99 25.36
CA ASN A 542 -2.61 48.62 25.61
C ASN A 542 -2.83 49.98 24.91
N ARG A 543 -1.92 50.41 24.02
CA ARG A 543 -2.13 51.61 23.19
C ARG A 543 -3.10 51.32 22.06
N GLU A 544 -3.81 52.35 21.59
CA GLU A 544 -4.81 52.23 20.53
C GLU A 544 -4.43 53.02 19.27
N PRO A 545 -3.44 52.56 18.48
CA PRO A 545 -2.99 53.28 17.29
C PRO A 545 -4.04 53.30 16.18
N ILE A 546 -4.01 54.34 15.34
CA ILE A 546 -4.90 54.53 14.20
C ILE A 546 -4.10 54.60 12.90
N VAL A 547 -4.53 53.83 11.90
CA VAL A 547 -3.94 53.79 10.55
C VAL A 547 -4.99 54.19 9.52
N LYS A 548 -4.61 55.03 8.55
CA LYS A 548 -5.38 55.31 7.34
C LYS A 548 -5.17 54.20 6.33
N VAL A 549 -6.26 53.68 5.78
CA VAL A 549 -6.27 52.61 4.77
C VAL A 549 -6.89 53.15 3.49
N GLN A 550 -6.11 53.23 2.41
CA GLN A 550 -6.63 53.53 1.08
C GLN A 550 -6.88 52.26 0.31
N MET A 551 -7.96 52.23 -0.46
CA MET A 551 -8.23 51.19 -1.45
C MET A 551 -8.08 51.77 -2.86
N TYR A 552 -7.29 51.08 -3.68
CA TYR A 552 -7.16 51.33 -5.10
C TYR A 552 -7.69 50.15 -5.89
N VAL A 553 -8.34 50.42 -7.01
CA VAL A 553 -8.68 49.41 -8.02
C VAL A 553 -7.98 49.86 -9.30
N GLY A 554 -7.08 49.02 -9.81
CA GLY A 554 -6.08 49.45 -10.79
C GLY A 554 -5.25 50.63 -10.25
N SER A 555 -5.18 51.73 -11.00
CA SER A 555 -4.48 52.96 -10.59
C SER A 555 -5.38 53.99 -9.90
N THR A 556 -6.68 53.74 -9.82
CA THR A 556 -7.66 54.73 -9.35
C THR A 556 -7.90 54.58 -7.85
N LEU A 557 -7.79 55.68 -7.10
CA LEU A 557 -8.15 55.74 -5.69
C LEU A 557 -9.67 55.62 -5.58
N VAL A 558 -10.16 54.61 -4.86
CA VAL A 558 -11.60 54.42 -4.65
C VAL A 558 -12.07 55.10 -3.37
N MET A 559 -11.36 54.88 -2.26
CA MET A 559 -11.72 55.43 -0.95
C MET A 559 -10.61 55.36 0.09
N THR A 560 -10.74 56.14 1.17
CA THR A 560 -9.85 56.08 2.35
C THR A 560 -10.63 55.95 3.66
N LYS A 561 -10.25 54.96 4.48
CA LYS A 561 -10.86 54.65 5.77
C LYS A 561 -9.88 54.78 6.94
N LEU A 562 -10.42 54.81 8.16
CA LEU A 562 -9.69 54.79 9.42
C LEU A 562 -9.84 53.44 10.13
N LEU A 563 -8.71 52.79 10.44
CA LEU A 563 -8.62 51.56 11.22
C LEU A 563 -7.97 51.85 12.57
N LYS A 564 -8.73 51.72 13.65
CA LYS A 564 -8.22 51.79 15.03
C LYS A 564 -7.93 50.38 15.52
N MET A 565 -6.71 50.19 16.03
CA MET A 565 -6.22 48.91 16.52
C MET A 565 -5.94 49.01 18.02
N LYS A 566 -5.76 47.89 18.71
CA LYS A 566 -5.25 47.85 20.08
C LYS A 566 -4.03 46.96 20.14
N VAL A 567 -2.97 47.49 20.73
CA VAL A 567 -1.74 46.73 20.98
C VAL A 567 -1.98 45.85 22.18
N ILE A 568 -1.96 44.55 21.99
CA ILE A 568 -2.15 43.57 23.06
C ILE A 568 -0.81 42.92 23.42
N ASN A 569 -0.70 42.44 24.66
CA ASN A 569 0.36 41.49 24.95
C ASN A 569 0.13 40.22 24.13
N MET A 570 1.19 39.57 23.67
CA MET A 570 1.05 38.41 22.78
C MET A 570 0.25 37.31 23.49
N VAL A 571 -0.80 36.81 22.85
CA VAL A 571 -1.47 35.62 23.35
C VAL A 571 -0.78 34.42 22.76
N GLN A 572 -0.37 33.58 23.68
CA GLN A 572 0.51 32.47 23.42
C GLN A 572 -0.32 31.26 23.02
N GLY A 573 0.05 30.62 21.92
CA GLY A 573 -0.58 29.38 21.47
C GLY A 573 0.06 28.14 22.08
N THR A 574 -0.32 26.98 21.55
CA THR A 574 0.33 25.70 21.82
C THR A 574 1.00 25.20 20.53
N LEU A 575 2.28 24.82 20.61
CA LEU A 575 2.98 24.16 19.52
C LEU A 575 2.89 22.65 19.69
N ASN A 576 2.18 21.97 18.80
CA ASN A 576 2.25 20.51 18.67
C ASN A 576 3.21 20.18 17.53
N TYR A 577 4.44 19.77 17.88
CA TYR A 577 5.43 19.40 16.87
C TYR A 577 5.08 18.04 16.25
N PRO A 578 5.29 17.85 14.92
CA PRO A 578 4.99 16.58 14.27
C PRO A 578 5.60 15.37 14.99
N THR A 579 4.81 14.31 15.14
CA THR A 579 5.27 13.08 15.79
C THR A 579 6.46 12.49 15.07
N TYR A 580 7.52 12.19 15.83
CA TYR A 580 8.72 11.54 15.32
C TYR A 580 8.63 10.02 15.47
N ASP A 581 9.02 9.27 14.43
CA ASP A 581 9.00 7.81 14.44
C ASP A 581 10.38 7.25 14.79
N LEU A 582 10.47 6.58 15.94
CA LEU A 582 11.66 5.85 16.40
C LEU A 582 11.75 4.45 15.73
N GLY A 583 10.73 4.07 14.97
CA GLY A 583 10.63 2.84 14.20
C GLY A 583 10.14 1.64 15.01
N THR A 584 10.25 0.46 14.39
CA THR A 584 9.92 -0.82 15.04
C THR A 584 11.14 -1.39 15.73
N LYS A 585 10.99 -1.82 16.99
CA LYS A 585 12.03 -2.41 17.81
C LYS A 585 11.62 -3.81 18.26
N THR A 586 12.53 -4.76 18.07
CA THR A 586 12.45 -6.09 18.65
C THR A 586 13.31 -6.11 19.89
N LEU A 587 12.71 -6.37 21.05
CA LEU A 587 13.44 -6.36 22.31
C LEU A 587 14.12 -7.72 22.56
N GLY A 588 15.36 -7.64 23.05
CA GLY A 588 16.20 -8.78 23.41
C GLY A 588 16.24 -9.01 24.91
N CYS A 589 17.30 -9.67 25.37
CA CYS A 589 17.57 -9.92 26.78
C CYS A 589 18.08 -8.70 27.54
N GLN A 590 18.55 -7.69 26.83
CA GLN A 590 19.05 -6.44 27.39
C GLN A 590 18.14 -5.26 27.00
N PRO A 591 18.07 -4.22 27.85
CA PRO A 591 17.43 -2.96 27.48
C PRO A 591 18.08 -2.34 26.25
N LEU A 592 17.28 -1.64 25.43
CA LEU A 592 17.77 -0.81 24.33
C LEU A 592 17.85 0.65 24.78
N VAL A 593 18.96 1.32 24.51
CA VAL A 593 19.16 2.73 24.88
C VAL A 593 19.70 3.54 23.71
N GLY A 594 19.29 4.80 23.60
CA GLY A 594 19.88 5.74 22.65
C GLY A 594 21.32 6.13 23.00
N ILE A 595 21.68 6.04 24.28
CA ILE A 595 23.00 6.36 24.81
C ILE A 595 23.31 5.52 26.06
N ALA A 596 24.55 5.05 26.19
CA ALA A 596 24.98 4.19 27.30
C ALA A 596 25.30 4.97 28.59
N ASN A 597 25.17 4.30 29.73
CA ASN A 597 25.60 4.76 31.06
C ASN A 597 24.92 6.04 31.57
N GLU A 598 23.66 6.24 31.19
CA GLU A 598 22.90 7.45 31.50
C GLU A 598 21.63 7.11 32.29
N SER A 599 21.12 8.10 33.04
CA SER A 599 19.81 8.06 33.68
C SER A 599 18.73 8.54 32.71
N PHE A 600 17.54 7.94 32.77
CA PHE A 600 16.40 8.35 31.97
C PHE A 600 15.19 8.67 32.86
N TYR A 601 14.52 9.80 32.62
CA TYR A 601 13.29 10.17 33.30
C TYR A 601 12.13 9.27 32.86
N THR A 602 11.34 8.83 33.83
CA THR A 602 10.11 8.05 33.58
C THR A 602 8.89 8.97 33.65
N TYR A 603 7.68 8.39 33.68
CA TYR A 603 6.42 9.15 33.78
C TYR A 603 6.32 10.00 35.05
N ASP A 604 7.12 9.65 36.06
CA ASP A 604 7.27 10.35 37.33
C ASP A 604 8.68 10.93 37.39
N TRP A 605 8.77 12.26 37.44
CA TRP A 605 10.04 12.99 37.45
C TRP A 605 10.95 12.62 38.64
N ALA A 606 10.36 12.11 39.73
CA ALA A 606 11.10 11.66 40.91
C ALA A 606 11.72 10.26 40.71
N LYS A 607 11.42 9.58 39.61
CA LYS A 607 11.86 8.21 39.32
C LYS A 607 12.66 8.16 38.02
N GLU A 608 13.88 7.67 38.14
CA GLU A 608 14.78 7.44 37.02
C GLU A 608 14.83 5.95 36.68
N TYR A 609 14.79 5.65 35.38
CA TYR A 609 15.16 4.36 34.84
C TYR A 609 16.67 4.37 34.55
N LYS A 610 17.40 3.43 35.18
CA LYS A 610 18.85 3.27 35.03
C LYS A 610 19.14 1.89 34.44
N PRO A 611 19.09 1.76 33.11
CA PRO A 611 19.32 0.49 32.45
C PRO A 611 20.76 0.01 32.73
N THR A 612 20.91 -1.27 33.10
CA THR A 612 22.22 -1.93 33.27
C THR A 612 22.42 -2.94 32.16
N ASN A 613 23.68 -3.14 31.73
CA ASN A 613 24.03 -4.03 30.61
C ASN A 613 23.19 -3.75 29.34
N ALA A 614 23.03 -2.49 28.94
CA ALA A 614 22.16 -2.12 27.82
C ALA A 614 22.87 -2.18 26.46
N VAL A 615 22.09 -2.42 25.40
CA VAL A 615 22.53 -2.32 24.00
C VAL A 615 22.21 -0.93 23.47
N VAL A 616 23.22 -0.28 22.87
CA VAL A 616 23.06 1.06 22.29
C VAL A 616 22.48 0.97 20.89
N ASP A 617 21.34 1.62 20.67
CA ASP A 617 20.75 1.89 19.35
C ASP A 617 20.69 3.40 19.14
N ASN A 618 21.65 3.95 18.37
CA ASN A 618 21.73 5.39 18.10
C ASN A 618 20.48 5.97 17.40
N LYS A 619 19.57 5.13 16.88
CA LYS A 619 18.28 5.57 16.31
C LYS A 619 17.22 5.81 17.37
N LEU A 620 17.42 5.40 18.62
CA LEU A 620 16.59 5.77 19.78
C LEU A 620 16.94 7.18 20.27
N ALA A 621 16.96 8.13 19.33
CA ALA A 621 17.29 9.51 19.58
C ALA A 621 16.53 10.43 18.61
N PHE A 622 16.25 11.65 19.05
CA PHE A 622 15.60 12.70 18.27
C PHE A 622 16.43 13.98 18.32
N ASP A 623 16.75 14.56 17.16
CA ASP A 623 17.47 15.82 17.04
C ASP A 623 16.53 17.00 17.29
N PHE A 624 16.80 17.78 18.34
CA PHE A 624 15.93 18.85 18.77
C PHE A 624 16.14 20.18 18.01
N ASP A 625 17.14 20.25 17.13
CA ASP A 625 17.44 21.47 16.34
C ASP A 625 16.24 21.95 15.52
N ALA A 626 15.45 21.02 14.97
CA ALA A 626 14.26 21.36 14.20
C ALA A 626 13.19 22.06 15.05
N VAL A 627 13.10 21.74 16.36
CA VAL A 627 12.21 22.41 17.30
C VAL A 627 12.72 23.82 17.62
N PHE A 628 14.02 23.98 17.86
CA PHE A 628 14.65 25.30 18.05
C PHE A 628 14.40 26.23 16.85
N ASN A 629 14.63 25.71 15.64
CA ASN A 629 14.37 26.43 14.40
C ASN A 629 12.89 26.80 14.25
N LYS A 630 11.97 25.92 14.64
CA LYS A 630 10.51 26.18 14.59
C LYS A 630 10.09 27.28 15.57
N LEU A 631 10.72 27.34 16.73
CA LEU A 631 10.50 28.39 17.74
C LEU A 631 11.21 29.71 17.37
N GLY A 632 12.15 29.68 16.44
CA GLY A 632 12.98 30.85 16.08
C GLY A 632 13.95 31.24 17.20
N MET A 633 14.41 30.27 17.99
CA MET A 633 15.23 30.48 19.18
C MET A 633 16.49 29.63 19.12
N SER A 634 17.60 30.14 19.64
CA SER A 634 18.77 29.31 19.96
C SER A 634 18.50 28.40 21.17
N LYS A 635 19.31 27.36 21.35
CA LYS A 635 19.28 26.49 22.53
C LYS A 635 19.31 27.27 23.85
N ASP A 636 20.22 28.22 23.99
CA ASP A 636 20.33 29.05 25.22
C ASP A 636 19.07 29.87 25.47
N GLN A 637 18.49 30.44 24.42
CA GLN A 637 17.23 31.18 24.54
C GLN A 637 16.09 30.24 24.93
N PHE A 638 16.05 29.03 24.36
CA PHE A 638 15.06 28.01 24.71
C PHE A 638 15.15 27.62 26.19
N VAL A 639 16.34 27.25 26.68
CA VAL A 639 16.57 26.85 28.09
C VAL A 639 16.21 27.97 29.07
N ASN A 640 16.46 29.23 28.72
CA ASN A 640 16.09 30.37 29.56
C ASN A 640 14.59 30.73 29.49
N THR A 641 13.87 30.20 28.50
CA THR A 641 12.46 30.55 28.27
C THR A 641 11.51 29.46 28.74
N TYR A 642 11.77 28.21 28.39
CA TYR A 642 10.87 27.08 28.63
C TYR A 642 11.32 26.21 29.83
N SER A 643 10.35 25.63 30.52
CA SER A 643 10.58 24.65 31.59
C SER A 643 11.23 23.39 31.06
N TYR A 644 11.97 22.69 31.92
CA TYR A 644 12.50 21.37 31.60
C TYR A 644 11.38 20.35 31.34
N ALA A 645 11.57 19.52 30.31
CA ALA A 645 10.72 18.37 30.03
C ALA A 645 11.08 17.18 30.95
N SER A 646 10.82 17.31 32.26
CA SER A 646 11.21 16.31 33.27
C SER A 646 10.14 15.25 33.59
N ALA A 647 8.91 15.43 33.10
CA ALA A 647 7.79 14.51 33.31
C ALA A 647 7.15 14.11 31.96
N PRO A 648 7.80 13.23 31.17
CA PRO A 648 7.22 12.72 29.93
C PRO A 648 5.91 11.96 30.19
N LYS A 649 4.95 12.08 29.30
CA LYS A 649 3.72 11.28 29.32
C LYS A 649 3.87 10.12 28.35
N PHE A 650 3.51 8.92 28.81
CA PHE A 650 3.55 7.72 27.97
C PHE A 650 2.14 7.20 27.71
N THR A 651 1.91 6.73 26.50
CA THR A 651 0.73 5.92 26.15
C THR A 651 1.16 4.60 25.55
N LYS A 652 0.32 3.58 25.70
CA LYS A 652 0.42 2.30 25.03
C LYS A 652 -0.90 2.00 24.34
N ASP A 653 -0.87 1.81 23.03
CA ASP A 653 -2.04 1.53 22.19
C ASP A 653 -3.17 2.54 22.48
N GLY A 654 -2.82 3.82 22.60
CA GLY A 654 -3.74 4.94 22.92
C GLY A 654 -4.15 5.09 24.38
N ASN A 655 -3.75 4.18 25.29
CA ASN A 655 -4.10 4.23 26.72
C ASN A 655 -2.95 4.77 27.57
N PRO A 656 -3.21 5.51 28.67
CA PRO A 656 -2.16 5.98 29.57
C PRO A 656 -1.26 4.84 30.10
N TYR A 657 0.05 5.04 30.08
CA TYR A 657 1.04 4.05 30.49
C TYR A 657 1.95 4.61 31.60
N GLN A 658 2.02 3.93 32.74
CA GLN A 658 2.71 4.41 33.96
C GLN A 658 3.71 3.39 34.52
N ALA A 659 4.39 2.64 33.66
CA ALA A 659 5.46 1.75 34.09
C ALA A 659 6.84 2.43 34.02
N LEU A 660 7.79 1.94 34.81
CA LEU A 660 9.17 2.47 34.89
C LEU A 660 10.12 1.88 33.85
N ASN A 661 9.58 1.13 32.89
CA ASN A 661 10.33 0.32 31.93
C ASN A 661 10.47 1.02 30.55
N ILE A 662 10.24 2.33 30.53
CA ILE A 662 10.52 3.25 29.43
C ILE A 662 11.04 4.55 30.02
N GLY A 663 12.03 5.17 29.37
CA GLY A 663 12.64 6.40 29.86
C GLY A 663 13.10 7.35 28.77
N VAL A 664 13.22 8.63 29.12
CA VAL A 664 13.69 9.72 28.26
C VAL A 664 14.80 10.50 28.94
N ASN A 665 15.87 10.79 28.22
CA ASN A 665 16.93 11.68 28.69
C ASN A 665 16.93 12.98 27.87
N THR A 666 16.66 14.09 28.55
CA THR A 666 16.57 15.45 28.01
C THR A 666 17.74 16.34 28.44
N LEU A 667 18.79 15.79 29.05
CA LEU A 667 19.93 16.53 29.60
C LEU A 667 20.58 17.44 28.54
N TRP A 668 20.74 16.93 27.32
CA TRP A 668 21.42 17.63 26.24
C TRP A 668 20.62 18.77 25.62
N ILE A 669 19.32 18.85 25.82
CA ILE A 669 18.51 20.01 25.42
C ILE A 669 18.34 21.02 26.57
N ASN A 670 18.60 20.62 27.81
CA ASN A 670 18.43 21.41 29.02
C ASN A 670 19.72 22.11 29.52
N GLY A 671 20.88 21.80 28.92
CA GLY A 671 22.19 22.39 29.28
C GLY A 671 22.55 23.69 28.52
N SER A 672 23.57 24.42 28.97
CA SER A 672 24.08 25.62 28.28
C SER A 672 24.76 25.28 26.94
N ALA A 673 24.87 26.26 26.02
CA ALA A 673 25.38 26.15 24.64
C ALA A 673 26.82 25.62 24.43
N THR A 674 27.43 25.01 25.44
CA THR A 674 28.78 24.43 25.35
C THR A 674 28.79 22.97 24.88
N THR A 675 27.64 22.29 24.82
CA THR A 675 27.53 20.91 24.31
C THR A 675 26.98 20.90 22.88
N SER A 676 27.77 20.43 21.91
CA SER A 676 27.36 20.29 20.49
C SER A 676 26.31 19.19 20.24
N ASN A 677 25.75 18.60 21.29
CA ASN A 677 24.77 17.52 21.23
C ASN A 677 23.41 18.09 21.66
N ASN A 678 22.42 18.04 20.76
CA ASN A 678 21.06 18.56 20.97
C ASN A 678 20.01 17.44 20.86
N TYR A 679 20.40 16.20 21.16
CA TYR A 679 19.52 15.05 21.04
C TYR A 679 18.76 14.77 22.34
N VAL A 680 17.51 14.35 22.18
CA VAL A 680 16.75 13.62 23.21
C VAL A 680 16.97 12.14 22.99
N TYR A 681 17.36 11.40 24.02
CA TYR A 681 17.60 9.95 23.94
C TYR A 681 16.52 9.17 24.67
N TYR A 682 16.19 7.99 24.14
CA TYR A 682 15.15 7.12 24.68
C TYR A 682 15.74 5.81 25.19
N ALA A 683 15.12 5.23 26.22
CA ALA A 683 15.47 3.93 26.78
C ALA A 683 14.22 3.04 26.85
N LEU A 684 14.38 1.80 26.38
CA LEU A 684 13.34 0.78 26.30
C LEU A 684 13.83 -0.45 27.07
N ASP A 685 13.18 -0.77 28.17
CA ASP A 685 13.50 -1.96 28.96
C ASP A 685 13.04 -3.24 28.25
N ASN A 686 13.76 -4.33 28.47
CA ASN A 686 13.47 -5.64 27.88
C ASN A 686 12.14 -6.27 28.36
N THR A 687 11.50 -5.73 29.41
CA THR A 687 10.18 -6.19 29.90
C THR A 687 8.99 -5.56 29.16
N LEU A 688 9.22 -4.62 28.24
CA LEU A 688 8.13 -3.98 27.50
C LEU A 688 7.36 -4.99 26.65
N LEU A 689 6.05 -5.04 26.86
CA LEU A 689 5.14 -5.89 26.12
C LEU A 689 4.93 -5.34 24.69
N PRO A 690 4.65 -6.20 23.69
CA PRO A 690 4.35 -5.75 22.33
C PRO A 690 3.20 -4.76 22.28
N GLY A 691 3.29 -3.81 21.36
CA GLY A 691 2.32 -2.73 21.18
C GLY A 691 2.97 -1.46 20.66
N GLU A 692 2.14 -0.45 20.42
CA GLU A 692 2.55 0.87 20.01
C GLU A 692 2.68 1.78 21.22
N TYR A 693 3.81 2.46 21.37
CA TYR A 693 4.08 3.37 22.47
C TYR A 693 4.31 4.78 21.94
N GLU A 694 3.66 5.75 22.58
CA GLU A 694 3.93 7.17 22.33
C GLU A 694 4.49 7.83 23.59
N ILE A 695 5.44 8.73 23.37
CA ILE A 695 6.21 9.43 24.38
C ILE A 695 6.07 10.92 24.10
N GLU A 696 5.30 11.62 24.93
CA GLU A 696 5.01 13.04 24.80
C GLU A 696 5.84 13.83 25.81
N LEU A 697 6.62 14.79 25.32
CA LEU A 697 7.33 15.78 26.10
C LEU A 697 6.53 17.08 26.11
N HIS A 698 6.30 17.63 27.30
CA HIS A 698 5.64 18.92 27.48
C HIS A 698 6.60 19.91 28.12
N MET A 699 6.77 21.05 27.47
CA MET A 699 7.53 22.21 27.97
C MET A 699 6.60 23.41 28.01
N THR A 700 6.65 24.19 29.09
CA THR A 700 5.78 25.35 29.29
C THR A 700 6.59 26.58 29.70
N THR A 701 6.07 27.78 29.51
CA THR A 701 6.75 29.03 29.88
C THR A 701 5.81 30.00 30.60
N ASN A 702 6.38 30.79 31.50
CA ASN A 702 5.72 31.95 32.11
C ASN A 702 6.04 33.26 31.37
N SER A 703 6.92 33.21 30.36
CA SER A 703 7.26 34.39 29.57
C SER A 703 6.08 34.74 28.68
N GLU A 704 5.51 35.95 28.83
CA GLU A 704 4.41 36.43 27.97
C GLU A 704 4.91 36.96 26.62
N THR A 705 6.22 36.91 26.35
CA THR A 705 6.85 37.49 25.16
C THR A 705 7.17 36.48 24.05
N VAL A 706 6.79 35.21 24.22
CA VAL A 706 7.03 34.13 23.22
C VAL A 706 5.73 33.54 22.65
N ALA A 707 5.76 33.16 21.37
CA ALA A 707 4.55 32.82 20.60
C ALA A 707 3.78 31.59 21.12
N TYR A 708 4.47 30.68 21.81
CA TYR A 708 3.89 29.44 22.34
C TYR A 708 4.10 29.35 23.84
N LYS A 709 3.00 29.19 24.59
CA LYS A 709 3.05 28.94 26.02
C LYS A 709 3.47 27.50 26.28
N ASP A 710 2.88 26.59 25.52
CA ASP A 710 3.08 25.15 25.64
C ASP A 710 3.68 24.58 24.36
N VAL A 711 4.68 23.72 24.50
CA VAL A 711 5.33 22.99 23.42
C VAL A 711 5.23 21.50 23.71
N TYR A 712 4.60 20.76 22.80
CA TYR A 712 4.46 19.31 22.83
C TYR A 712 5.31 18.68 21.72
N VAL A 713 6.16 17.71 22.10
CA VAL A 713 6.97 16.92 21.17
C VAL A 713 6.69 15.45 21.44
N THR A 714 6.15 14.75 20.44
CA THR A 714 5.77 13.34 20.58
C THR A 714 6.70 12.45 19.77
N ALA A 715 7.19 11.37 20.38
CA ALA A 715 7.91 10.31 19.71
C ALA A 715 7.11 9.00 19.79
N LYS A 716 7.15 8.20 18.73
CA LYS A 716 6.42 6.93 18.62
C LYS A 716 7.39 5.79 18.38
N VAL A 717 7.16 4.65 19.03
CA VAL A 717 7.93 3.41 18.86
C VAL A 717 7.02 2.19 18.88
N VAL A 718 7.27 1.22 18.00
CA VAL A 718 6.51 -0.04 17.96
C VAL A 718 7.35 -1.17 18.53
N ILE A 719 6.85 -1.87 19.55
CA ILE A 719 7.53 -3.01 20.16
C ILE A 719 6.98 -4.32 19.61
N GLN A 720 7.88 -5.18 19.13
CA GLN A 720 7.56 -6.52 18.62
C GLN A 720 8.36 -7.62 19.32
N LEU A 721 7.79 -8.83 19.33
CA LEU A 721 8.51 -10.03 19.77
C LEU A 721 9.46 -10.51 18.67
N PRO A 722 10.61 -11.10 19.03
CA PRO A 722 11.48 -11.75 18.06
C PRO A 722 10.81 -12.96 17.41
N THR A 723 11.29 -13.30 16.21
CA THR A 723 10.94 -14.57 15.57
C THR A 723 11.86 -15.66 16.08
N ILE A 724 11.30 -16.67 16.74
CA ILE A 724 12.02 -17.87 17.19
C ILE A 724 11.68 -19.03 16.25
N THR A 725 12.70 -19.67 15.67
CA THR A 725 12.52 -20.82 14.77
C THR A 725 13.15 -22.08 15.35
N ALA A 726 12.47 -23.22 15.17
CA ALA A 726 12.91 -24.52 15.63
C ALA A 726 13.08 -25.49 14.45
N PRO A 727 14.29 -26.01 14.16
CA PRO A 727 14.47 -26.98 13.11
C PRO A 727 13.73 -28.29 13.44
N ARG A 728 13.11 -28.89 12.42
CA ARG A 728 12.34 -30.14 12.52
C ARG A 728 12.89 -31.18 11.53
N THR A 729 13.16 -32.39 12.01
CA THR A 729 13.49 -33.54 11.16
C THR A 729 12.21 -34.33 10.84
N THR A 730 11.85 -34.43 9.57
CA THR A 730 10.54 -34.96 9.12
C THR A 730 10.29 -36.42 9.45
N MET A 731 11.32 -37.25 9.60
CA MET A 731 11.16 -38.70 9.86
C MET A 731 10.56 -39.06 11.22
N TYR A 732 10.55 -38.12 12.17
CA TYR A 732 10.01 -38.32 13.53
C TYR A 732 8.61 -37.72 13.72
N TRP A 733 7.99 -37.34 12.62
CA TRP A 733 6.70 -36.67 12.60
C TRP A 733 5.83 -37.41 11.60
N SER A 734 4.76 -38.05 12.08
CA SER A 734 3.81 -38.73 11.20
C SER A 734 3.03 -37.73 10.34
N ASP A 735 2.86 -36.52 10.85
CA ASP A 735 2.26 -35.38 10.15
C ASP A 735 2.89 -34.06 10.65
N GLU A 736 2.36 -32.90 10.24
CA GLU A 736 2.92 -31.60 10.65
C GLU A 736 2.86 -31.30 12.15
N ASN A 737 1.95 -31.98 12.86
CA ASN A 737 1.56 -31.70 14.22
C ASN A 737 1.69 -32.91 15.15
N THR A 738 2.01 -34.10 14.69
CA THR A 738 2.15 -35.29 15.53
C THR A 738 3.60 -35.77 15.53
N ALA A 739 4.26 -35.64 16.68
CA ALA A 739 5.57 -36.22 16.93
C ALA A 739 5.44 -37.69 17.33
N GLU A 740 6.26 -38.55 16.73
CA GLU A 740 6.31 -39.98 17.01
C GLU A 740 7.47 -40.27 17.97
N LEU A 741 7.15 -40.73 19.19
CA LEU A 741 8.12 -40.94 20.25
C LEU A 741 8.23 -42.42 20.64
N ASN A 742 9.46 -42.93 20.57
CA ASN A 742 9.81 -44.28 21.00
C ASN A 742 10.24 -44.27 22.47
N VAL A 743 9.55 -45.05 23.31
CA VAL A 743 10.05 -45.36 24.67
C VAL A 743 10.99 -46.57 24.59
N ASN A 744 12.16 -46.50 25.23
CA ASN A 744 13.29 -47.41 25.00
C ASN A 744 12.94 -48.92 24.99
N ALA A 745 13.66 -49.71 24.19
CA ALA A 745 13.66 -51.18 24.22
C ALA A 745 14.16 -51.72 25.58
N PRO A 746 13.84 -52.98 25.97
CA PRO A 746 14.30 -53.53 27.23
C PRO A 746 15.84 -53.59 27.25
N GLU A 747 16.45 -53.55 28.44
CA GLU A 747 17.84 -53.99 28.63
C GLU A 747 17.96 -55.43 28.14
N THR A 748 18.32 -55.59 26.87
CA THR A 748 18.36 -56.88 26.19
C THR A 748 19.78 -57.43 26.11
N GLY A 749 20.73 -56.78 26.80
CA GLY A 749 22.15 -57.15 26.76
C GLY A 749 22.86 -56.80 25.44
N TYR A 750 22.18 -56.10 24.51
CA TYR A 750 22.75 -55.68 23.24
C TYR A 750 23.52 -54.35 23.35
N THR A 751 24.60 -54.24 22.58
CA THR A 751 25.45 -53.05 22.48
C THR A 751 24.82 -52.01 21.53
N SER A 752 25.21 -50.73 21.66
CA SER A 752 24.72 -49.63 20.81
C SER A 752 24.98 -49.80 19.31
N THR A 753 25.79 -50.79 18.92
CA THR A 753 26.08 -51.20 17.53
C THR A 753 25.03 -52.16 16.94
N GLU A 754 24.16 -52.75 17.78
CA GLU A 754 23.22 -53.82 17.40
C GLU A 754 21.76 -53.34 17.28
N CYS A 755 21.47 -52.10 17.70
CA CYS A 755 20.21 -51.41 17.46
C CYS A 755 20.45 -50.18 16.57
N ILE A 756 20.34 -50.35 15.25
CA ILE A 756 20.32 -49.23 14.31
C ILE A 756 18.90 -48.67 14.28
N PHE A 757 18.63 -47.65 15.09
CA PHE A 757 17.56 -46.72 14.77
C PHE A 757 18.02 -45.89 13.55
N MET A 758 17.12 -45.57 12.62
CA MET A 758 17.44 -44.82 11.38
C MET A 758 18.06 -43.44 11.61
N SER A 759 18.23 -43.00 12.86
CA SER A 759 18.86 -41.73 13.20
C SER A 759 19.13 -41.66 14.70
N GLU A 760 20.29 -41.09 15.06
CA GLU A 760 20.58 -40.70 16.45
C GLU A 760 19.60 -39.64 16.93
N LEU A 761 18.65 -40.06 17.77
CA LEU A 761 17.92 -39.18 18.67
C LEU A 761 18.88 -38.45 19.64
N ASN A 762 20.11 -38.94 19.87
CA ASN A 762 21.10 -38.33 20.77
C ASN A 762 21.53 -36.90 20.41
N SER A 763 21.21 -36.38 19.22
CA SER A 763 21.50 -35.00 18.82
C SER A 763 20.43 -33.98 19.26
N LEU A 764 19.20 -34.42 19.58
CA LEU A 764 18.05 -33.56 19.94
C LEU A 764 17.17 -34.10 21.09
N PHE A 765 17.21 -35.40 21.39
CA PHE A 765 16.49 -36.03 22.48
C PHE A 765 17.26 -37.27 23.03
N LYS A 766 18.00 -37.13 24.12
CA LYS A 766 18.65 -38.28 24.79
C LYS A 766 17.62 -39.13 25.54
N THR A 767 17.42 -40.38 25.14
CA THR A 767 16.72 -41.36 26.00
C THR A 767 17.71 -42.04 26.93
N THR A 768 17.64 -41.76 28.23
CA THR A 768 18.40 -42.49 29.27
C THR A 768 17.42 -43.02 30.32
N ASN A 769 17.47 -44.32 30.64
CA ASN A 769 16.69 -44.93 31.73
C ASN A 769 15.20 -44.53 31.81
N LYS A 770 14.41 -44.81 30.75
CA LYS A 770 12.95 -44.55 30.71
C LYS A 770 12.53 -43.08 30.61
N VAL A 771 13.50 -42.15 30.52
CA VAL A 771 13.28 -40.71 30.44
C VAL A 771 13.72 -40.18 29.07
N LEU A 772 12.83 -39.47 28.37
CA LEU A 772 13.14 -38.80 27.10
C LEU A 772 13.55 -37.36 27.36
N ASP A 773 14.81 -37.01 27.12
CA ASP A 773 15.31 -35.63 27.16
C ASP A 773 14.73 -34.81 26.01
N LEU A 774 14.13 -33.66 26.29
CA LEU A 774 13.53 -32.70 25.35
C LEU A 774 14.43 -31.46 25.21
N THR A 775 15.76 -31.61 25.24
CA THR A 775 16.66 -30.49 24.96
C THR A 775 16.52 -30.02 23.51
N PHE A 776 15.94 -28.85 23.30
CA PHE A 776 16.07 -28.17 22.02
C PHE A 776 17.56 -27.81 21.76
N ASN A 777 18.06 -27.92 20.52
CA ASN A 777 19.41 -27.50 20.10
C ASN A 777 19.42 -27.30 18.55
N PRO A 778 19.91 -26.20 17.96
CA PRO A 778 20.59 -25.05 18.55
C PRO A 778 19.67 -24.12 19.33
N ASN A 779 20.16 -23.78 20.52
CA ASN A 779 19.51 -22.97 21.56
C ASN A 779 19.43 -21.46 21.28
N LYS A 780 19.58 -20.98 20.04
CA LYS A 780 19.62 -19.53 19.80
C LYS A 780 19.08 -19.11 18.43
N PRO A 781 18.17 -18.11 18.35
CA PRO A 781 17.90 -17.44 17.09
C PRO A 781 19.18 -16.77 16.55
N THR A 782 19.43 -16.88 15.25
CA THR A 782 20.70 -16.54 14.59
C THR A 782 21.05 -15.04 14.57
N ALA A 783 20.26 -14.17 15.21
CA ALA A 783 20.50 -12.74 15.30
C ALA A 783 20.01 -12.18 16.64
N GLY A 784 20.89 -11.52 17.41
CA GLY A 784 20.54 -10.75 18.62
C GLY A 784 21.02 -11.32 19.97
N ASP A 785 20.93 -10.48 21.00
CA ASP A 785 21.20 -10.81 22.40
C ASP A 785 20.01 -11.55 23.02
N TYR A 786 19.91 -12.85 22.73
CA TYR A 786 18.82 -13.73 23.18
C TYR A 786 19.30 -14.84 24.15
N ASP A 787 20.41 -14.63 24.85
CA ASP A 787 21.03 -15.65 25.71
C ASP A 787 20.22 -15.96 26.99
N CYS A 788 19.27 -15.11 27.35
CA CYS A 788 18.30 -15.32 28.43
C CYS A 788 17.11 -16.20 28.01
N VAL A 789 16.92 -16.46 26.71
CA VAL A 789 15.76 -17.21 26.22
C VAL A 789 15.96 -18.69 26.53
N GLN A 790 14.99 -19.28 27.22
CA GLN A 790 14.94 -20.72 27.48
C GLN A 790 13.68 -21.30 26.87
N THR A 791 13.72 -22.56 26.45
CA THR A 791 12.52 -23.25 25.95
C THR A 791 11.98 -24.23 26.98
N LYS A 792 10.67 -24.22 27.19
CA LYS A 792 9.95 -25.18 28.05
C LYS A 792 8.77 -25.81 27.33
N TYR A 793 8.41 -27.02 27.74
CA TYR A 793 7.24 -27.75 27.29
C TYR A 793 6.10 -27.63 28.30
N ARG A 794 4.88 -27.42 27.80
CA ARG A 794 3.68 -27.25 28.62
C ARG A 794 2.49 -27.95 27.98
N PHE A 795 1.83 -28.85 28.72
CA PHE A 795 0.54 -29.39 28.29
C PHE A 795 -0.55 -28.30 28.32
N THR A 796 -1.45 -28.28 27.34
CA THR A 796 -2.60 -27.38 27.36
C THR A 796 -3.76 -27.96 28.16
N ALA A 797 -4.78 -27.15 28.46
CA ALA A 797 -5.91 -27.56 29.30
C ALA A 797 -6.79 -28.60 28.58
N ASP A 798 -6.82 -28.52 27.25
CA ASP A 798 -7.52 -29.39 26.32
C ASP A 798 -6.71 -30.64 25.92
N THR A 799 -5.61 -30.96 26.61
CA THR A 799 -4.87 -32.21 26.41
C THR A 799 -5.83 -33.39 26.59
N LYS A 800 -5.90 -34.24 25.56
CA LYS A 800 -6.58 -35.53 25.57
C LYS A 800 -5.55 -36.64 25.47
N VAL A 801 -5.86 -37.75 26.12
CA VAL A 801 -5.17 -39.02 25.89
C VAL A 801 -6.08 -39.86 25.01
N LEU A 802 -5.62 -40.19 23.82
CA LEU A 802 -6.37 -40.94 22.82
C LEU A 802 -5.79 -42.35 22.67
N LYS A 803 -6.69 -43.30 22.39
CA LYS A 803 -6.36 -44.66 21.98
C LYS A 803 -6.10 -44.72 20.47
N ALA A 804 -5.68 -45.89 20.01
CA ALA A 804 -5.44 -46.18 18.58
C ALA A 804 -6.61 -45.87 17.65
N ASP A 805 -7.84 -46.11 18.11
CA ASP A 805 -9.08 -45.87 17.37
C ASP A 805 -9.50 -44.38 17.38
N GLY A 806 -8.69 -43.50 17.97
CA GLY A 806 -8.96 -42.07 18.13
C GLY A 806 -9.93 -41.74 19.27
N SER A 807 -10.48 -42.74 19.97
CA SER A 807 -11.37 -42.52 21.11
C SER A 807 -10.59 -42.03 22.33
N SER A 808 -11.27 -41.28 23.21
CA SER A 808 -10.67 -40.83 24.46
C SER A 808 -10.39 -42.02 25.40
N ALA A 809 -9.21 -42.02 26.01
CA ALA A 809 -8.79 -42.96 27.05
C ALA A 809 -9.59 -42.77 28.35
N GLY A 810 -10.21 -41.60 28.55
CA GLY A 810 -10.99 -41.26 29.74
C GLY A 810 -10.94 -39.78 30.05
N VAL A 811 -11.42 -39.38 31.22
CA VAL A 811 -11.30 -38.00 31.71
C VAL A 811 -9.84 -37.72 32.04
N VAL A 812 -9.29 -36.67 31.41
CA VAL A 812 -7.92 -36.20 31.64
C VAL A 812 -7.91 -35.11 32.70
N THR A 813 -7.02 -35.24 33.69
CA THR A 813 -6.77 -34.21 34.70
C THR A 813 -5.27 -33.96 34.86
N PHE A 814 -4.92 -32.86 35.53
CA PHE A 814 -3.53 -32.50 35.82
C PHE A 814 -3.35 -32.26 37.32
N ASP A 815 -2.22 -32.66 37.88
CA ASP A 815 -1.90 -32.45 39.30
C ASP A 815 -1.42 -31.03 39.65
N LYS A 816 -1.21 -30.18 38.65
CA LYS A 816 -0.78 -28.78 38.81
C LYS A 816 -1.64 -27.88 37.95
N THR A 817 -2.23 -26.86 38.57
CA THR A 817 -3.41 -26.17 38.03
C THR A 817 -3.12 -24.86 37.27
N THR A 818 -1.89 -24.34 37.28
CA THR A 818 -1.51 -23.09 36.59
C THR A 818 -0.11 -23.16 36.00
N ASP A 819 0.02 -22.88 34.69
CA ASP A 819 1.23 -22.72 33.83
C ASP A 819 2.41 -23.72 33.94
N ASP A 820 2.30 -24.71 34.82
CA ASP A 820 3.23 -25.80 35.10
C ASP A 820 2.49 -27.15 35.06
N ARG A 821 1.67 -27.33 34.03
CA ARG A 821 1.00 -28.61 33.77
C ARG A 821 2.05 -29.64 33.36
N LEU A 822 2.55 -30.37 34.35
CA LEU A 822 3.65 -31.32 34.18
C LEU A 822 3.21 -32.79 34.28
N ILE A 823 2.03 -33.10 34.80
CA ILE A 823 1.59 -34.49 34.97
C ILE A 823 0.20 -34.65 34.35
N VAL A 824 0.07 -35.63 33.45
CA VAL A 824 -1.20 -36.03 32.81
C VAL A 824 -1.75 -37.24 33.55
N LYS A 825 -3.01 -37.17 33.96
CA LYS A 825 -3.74 -38.30 34.57
C LYS A 825 -4.93 -38.71 33.74
N VAL A 826 -5.22 -40.01 33.71
CA VAL A 826 -6.45 -40.56 33.11
C VAL A 826 -7.20 -41.31 34.20
N GLY A 827 -8.42 -40.87 34.52
CA GLY A 827 -9.21 -41.49 35.58
C GLY A 827 -8.52 -41.48 36.96
N GLY A 828 -7.70 -40.47 37.24
CA GLY A 828 -6.93 -40.34 38.49
C GLY A 828 -5.60 -41.09 38.54
N VAL A 829 -5.24 -41.84 37.48
CA VAL A 829 -3.96 -42.56 37.38
C VAL A 829 -2.97 -41.75 36.55
N ASP A 830 -1.75 -41.57 37.05
CA ASP A 830 -0.69 -40.84 36.34
C ASP A 830 -0.24 -41.60 35.09
N VAL A 831 -0.26 -40.94 33.93
CA VAL A 831 0.04 -41.55 32.63
C VAL A 831 1.37 -41.04 32.07
N ALA A 832 1.61 -39.73 32.15
CA ALA A 832 2.84 -39.11 31.66
C ALA A 832 3.27 -37.95 32.57
N LYS A 833 4.58 -37.71 32.67
CA LYS A 833 5.18 -36.62 33.46
C LYS A 833 6.27 -35.90 32.68
N ILE A 834 6.25 -34.58 32.73
CA ILE A 834 7.33 -33.69 32.29
C ILE A 834 8.20 -33.38 33.51
N SER A 835 9.53 -33.47 33.37
CA SER A 835 10.48 -33.10 34.42
C SER A 835 10.57 -31.58 34.59
N SER A 836 11.12 -31.15 35.73
CA SER A 836 11.46 -29.75 35.93
C SER A 836 12.53 -29.30 34.91
N PRO A 837 12.47 -28.05 34.42
CA PRO A 837 13.51 -27.51 33.53
C PRO A 837 14.91 -27.66 34.10
N SER A 838 15.86 -28.07 33.26
CA SER A 838 17.29 -28.16 33.59
C SER A 838 18.13 -27.43 32.54
N THR A 839 19.45 -27.27 32.78
CA THR A 839 20.38 -26.70 31.79
C THR A 839 20.47 -27.53 30.51
N THR A 840 20.04 -28.79 30.56
CA THR A 840 19.93 -29.69 29.41
C THR A 840 18.48 -29.85 28.98
N GLY A 841 17.56 -28.92 29.27
CA GLY A 841 16.15 -29.02 28.84
C GLY A 841 15.23 -29.77 29.82
N GLN A 842 13.99 -30.01 29.40
CA GLN A 842 13.00 -30.80 30.14
C GLN A 842 12.89 -32.19 29.55
N THR A 843 12.32 -33.15 30.26
CA THR A 843 12.13 -34.52 29.76
C THR A 843 10.67 -34.92 29.86
N ILE A 844 10.18 -35.83 29.02
CA ILE A 844 8.86 -36.48 29.21
C ILE A 844 9.04 -37.98 29.49
N GLU A 845 8.32 -38.47 30.48
CA GLU A 845 8.37 -39.85 30.96
C GLU A 845 6.97 -40.44 30.97
N LEU A 846 6.78 -41.61 30.35
CA LEU A 846 5.59 -42.43 30.55
C LEU A 846 5.72 -43.21 31.86
N ILE A 847 4.67 -43.15 32.69
CA ILE A 847 4.70 -43.79 34.00
C ILE A 847 4.27 -45.26 33.86
N GLU A 848 5.13 -46.18 34.28
CA GLU A 848 4.85 -47.60 34.16
C GLU A 848 3.76 -48.06 35.14
N ASN A 849 2.53 -48.28 34.65
CA ASN A 849 1.43 -48.84 35.42
C ASN A 849 0.43 -49.62 34.53
N ALA A 850 -0.58 -50.24 35.15
CA ALA A 850 -1.58 -51.04 34.45
C ALA A 850 -2.37 -50.23 33.40
N THR A 851 -2.71 -48.97 33.67
CA THR A 851 -3.43 -48.08 32.76
C THR A 851 -2.60 -47.77 31.51
N VAL A 852 -1.34 -47.37 31.69
CA VAL A 852 -0.42 -47.09 30.57
C VAL A 852 -0.18 -48.35 29.73
N LYS A 853 0.04 -49.50 30.38
CA LYS A 853 0.15 -50.80 29.70
C LYS A 853 -1.12 -51.11 28.89
N ALA A 854 -2.31 -50.89 29.45
CA ALA A 854 -3.57 -51.10 28.76
C ALA A 854 -3.76 -50.15 27.56
N LEU A 855 -3.37 -48.88 27.66
CA LEU A 855 -3.52 -47.93 26.55
C LEU A 855 -2.59 -48.29 25.38
N LEU A 856 -1.35 -48.66 25.69
CA LEU A 856 -0.40 -49.15 24.69
C LEU A 856 -0.82 -50.47 24.04
N SER A 857 -1.70 -51.22 24.70
CA SER A 857 -2.27 -52.47 24.17
C SER A 857 -3.19 -52.30 22.98
N THR A 858 -3.73 -51.09 22.80
CA THR A 858 -4.79 -50.83 21.82
C THR A 858 -4.25 -50.42 20.47
N GLY A 859 -2.95 -50.14 20.36
CA GLY A 859 -2.32 -49.76 19.11
C GLY A 859 -2.03 -48.26 18.94
N ALA A 860 -1.73 -47.55 20.03
CA ALA A 860 -1.09 -46.21 20.13
C ALA A 860 -1.57 -45.51 21.41
N LEU A 861 -0.66 -44.83 22.13
CA LEU A 861 -1.00 -43.87 23.19
C LEU A 861 -0.70 -42.47 22.67
N LYS A 862 -1.71 -41.73 22.19
CA LYS A 862 -1.53 -40.35 21.71
C LYS A 862 -1.92 -39.34 22.79
N ILE A 863 -0.99 -38.49 23.19
CA ILE A 863 -1.21 -37.34 24.08
C ILE A 863 -1.24 -36.08 23.22
N THR A 864 -2.36 -35.35 23.24
CA THR A 864 -2.57 -34.19 22.36
C THR A 864 -2.18 -32.87 23.01
N ASN A 865 -1.95 -31.84 22.19
CA ASN A 865 -1.82 -30.44 22.62
C ASN A 865 -0.67 -30.15 23.61
N LEU A 866 0.56 -30.47 23.23
CA LEU A 866 1.78 -30.04 23.88
C LEU A 866 2.31 -28.74 23.23
N ASN A 867 2.57 -27.71 24.04
CA ASN A 867 3.17 -26.46 23.58
C ASN A 867 4.68 -26.46 23.86
N LEU A 868 5.49 -26.11 22.86
CA LEU A 868 6.86 -25.63 23.00
C LEU A 868 6.81 -24.10 23.12
N ILE A 869 7.28 -23.57 24.24
CA ILE A 869 7.23 -22.16 24.59
C ILE A 869 8.66 -21.66 24.80
N ALA A 870 8.98 -20.51 24.22
CA ALA A 870 10.19 -19.76 24.55
C ALA A 870 9.86 -18.72 25.62
N GLU A 871 10.53 -18.79 26.76
CA GLU A 871 10.42 -17.90 27.91
C GLU A 871 11.70 -17.09 28.11
N GLY A 872 11.66 -16.07 28.97
CA GLY A 872 12.81 -15.19 29.25
C GLY A 872 12.77 -13.84 28.53
N LEU A 873 11.75 -13.60 27.70
CA LEU A 873 11.46 -12.30 27.07
C LEU A 873 10.31 -11.58 27.80
N SER A 874 9.92 -10.39 27.31
CA SER A 874 8.76 -9.66 27.85
C SER A 874 7.46 -10.46 27.80
N LYS A 875 7.35 -11.44 26.91
CA LYS A 875 6.21 -12.35 26.81
C LYS A 875 6.64 -13.72 26.31
N ASP A 876 6.03 -14.78 26.86
CA ASP A 876 6.15 -16.16 26.37
C ASP A 876 5.77 -16.23 24.87
N ILE A 877 6.63 -16.84 24.05
CA ILE A 877 6.39 -17.06 22.63
C ILE A 877 6.04 -18.53 22.40
N LEU A 878 4.86 -18.80 21.83
CA LEU A 878 4.53 -20.14 21.34
C LEU A 878 5.38 -20.44 20.10
N VAL A 879 6.33 -21.34 20.24
CA VAL A 879 7.20 -21.78 19.14
C VAL A 879 6.46 -22.81 18.29
N LYS A 880 5.83 -23.81 18.92
CA LYS A 880 5.03 -24.83 18.23
C LYS A 880 4.03 -25.49 19.17
N LYS A 881 2.84 -25.79 18.67
CA LYS A 881 1.88 -26.71 19.28
C LYS A 881 1.90 -28.03 18.53
N PHE A 882 1.93 -29.15 19.23
CA PHE A 882 1.98 -30.49 18.63
C PHE A 882 1.45 -31.57 19.56
N ASP A 883 1.07 -32.72 19.00
CA ASP A 883 0.70 -33.94 19.68
C ASP A 883 1.89 -34.88 19.77
N VAL A 884 1.85 -35.79 20.73
CA VAL A 884 2.86 -36.82 20.94
C VAL A 884 2.20 -38.18 20.89
N ASN A 885 2.63 -39.01 19.95
CA ASN A 885 2.22 -40.40 19.88
C ASN A 885 3.34 -41.30 20.43
N PHE A 886 3.02 -42.07 21.47
CA PHE A 886 3.95 -42.98 22.11
C PHE A 886 3.80 -44.40 21.58
N SER A 887 4.93 -44.97 21.15
CA SER A 887 5.06 -46.37 20.76
C SER A 887 6.34 -46.96 21.37
N ARG A 888 6.41 -48.29 21.48
CA ARG A 888 7.64 -49.00 21.91
C ARG A 888 8.07 -49.95 20.80
N PRO A 889 9.37 -50.14 20.52
CA PRO A 889 9.81 -51.15 19.58
C PRO A 889 9.31 -52.56 19.93
N LEU A 890 9.03 -53.35 18.90
CA LEU A 890 8.78 -54.78 19.05
C LEU A 890 10.04 -55.47 19.56
N THR A 891 9.87 -56.45 20.43
CA THR A 891 10.95 -57.33 20.89
C THR A 891 10.95 -58.59 20.05
N LEU A 892 12.11 -58.96 19.49
CA LEU A 892 12.30 -60.25 18.85
C LEU A 892 12.44 -61.33 19.93
N ALA A 893 11.60 -62.36 19.85
CA ALA A 893 11.60 -63.51 20.75
C ALA A 893 11.71 -64.82 19.94
N GLU A 894 12.24 -65.86 20.57
CA GLU A 894 12.28 -67.20 19.98
C GLU A 894 10.86 -67.79 19.91
N ALA A 895 10.42 -68.23 18.72
CA ALA A 895 9.21 -69.05 18.58
C ALA A 895 9.65 -70.52 18.54
N ALA A 896 9.51 -71.23 19.65
CA ALA A 896 10.01 -72.59 19.78
C ALA A 896 9.03 -73.60 19.17
N VAL A 897 9.11 -73.90 17.86
CA VAL A 897 8.28 -74.99 17.30
C VAL A 897 8.91 -75.83 16.17
N LYS A 898 9.90 -75.37 15.39
CA LYS A 898 10.41 -76.14 14.22
C LYS A 898 11.94 -76.13 14.05
N SER A 899 12.47 -77.23 13.50
CA SER A 899 13.90 -77.49 13.26
C SER A 899 14.13 -77.89 11.81
N PHE A 900 15.35 -77.71 11.30
CA PHE A 900 15.77 -78.33 10.05
C PHE A 900 16.06 -79.82 10.25
N LYS A 901 15.88 -80.62 9.22
CA LYS A 901 16.37 -82.00 9.10
C LYS A 901 17.64 -82.03 8.25
N ASP A 902 18.66 -82.70 8.75
CA ASP A 902 19.92 -82.86 8.03
C ASP A 902 19.78 -83.76 6.78
N ALA A 903 20.77 -83.79 5.88
CA ALA A 903 20.86 -84.77 4.78
C ALA A 903 19.60 -84.96 3.87
N GLN A 904 18.65 -84.02 3.86
CA GLN A 904 17.48 -84.07 2.96
C GLN A 904 17.90 -83.82 1.51
N ASP A 905 17.39 -84.64 0.58
CA ASP A 905 17.60 -84.41 -0.83
C ASP A 905 16.97 -83.06 -1.23
N MET A 906 17.74 -82.23 -1.93
CA MET A 906 17.42 -80.82 -2.25
C MET A 906 17.31 -79.82 -1.07
N GLY A 907 17.63 -80.23 0.17
CA GLY A 907 17.64 -79.36 1.36
C GLY A 907 16.27 -79.22 2.04
N ASP A 908 16.27 -78.73 3.29
CA ASP A 908 15.05 -78.60 4.13
C ASP A 908 14.61 -77.14 4.30
N ASP A 909 13.30 -76.91 4.34
CA ASP A 909 12.67 -75.60 4.26
C ASP A 909 11.98 -75.20 5.58
N LEU A 910 12.26 -73.99 6.07
CA LEU A 910 11.73 -73.48 7.32
C LEU A 910 11.19 -72.05 7.14
N LYS A 911 9.90 -71.82 7.43
CA LYS A 911 9.34 -70.46 7.39
C LYS A 911 9.90 -69.64 8.53
N LEU A 912 10.25 -68.39 8.26
CA LEU A 912 10.81 -67.54 9.30
C LEU A 912 9.80 -67.28 10.44
N THR A 913 8.51 -67.14 10.10
CA THR A 913 7.40 -66.98 11.06
C THR A 913 7.20 -68.19 11.98
N ASP A 914 7.77 -69.36 11.67
CA ASP A 914 7.72 -70.54 12.53
C ASP A 914 8.80 -70.52 13.64
N VAL A 915 9.84 -69.69 13.49
CA VAL A 915 11.00 -69.64 14.40
C VAL A 915 11.18 -68.31 15.11
N ILE A 916 10.42 -67.27 14.71
CA ILE A 916 10.42 -65.97 15.38
C ILE A 916 9.03 -65.58 15.88
N ALA A 917 9.00 -64.97 17.05
CA ALA A 917 7.83 -64.26 17.56
C ALA A 917 8.21 -62.79 17.80
N LEU A 918 7.26 -61.89 17.57
CA LEU A 918 7.38 -60.50 17.99
C LEU A 918 6.49 -60.26 19.19
N THR A 919 7.01 -59.62 20.22
CA THR A 919 6.23 -59.24 21.39
C THR A 919 6.26 -57.74 21.62
N ASP A 920 5.16 -57.20 22.14
CA ASP A 920 5.09 -55.80 22.57
C ASP A 920 5.63 -55.62 24.01
N TRP A 921 5.53 -54.40 24.56
CA TRP A 921 5.98 -54.10 25.94
C TRP A 921 5.32 -54.97 27.02
N ARG A 922 4.17 -55.59 26.76
CA ARG A 922 3.47 -56.45 27.72
C ARG A 922 3.91 -57.91 27.61
N ASN A 923 4.92 -58.20 26.79
CA ASN A 923 5.29 -59.54 26.36
C ASN A 923 4.11 -60.27 25.67
N LYS A 924 3.18 -59.52 25.05
CA LYS A 924 2.09 -60.11 24.27
C LYS A 924 2.54 -60.30 22.83
N ALA A 925 2.29 -61.49 22.29
CA ALA A 925 2.61 -61.80 20.91
C ALA A 925 1.83 -60.88 19.97
N VAL A 926 2.54 -60.27 19.03
CA VAL A 926 1.97 -59.60 17.86
C VAL A 926 1.93 -60.68 16.78
N VAL A 927 0.73 -61.16 16.46
CA VAL A 927 0.53 -62.26 15.51
C VAL A 927 0.80 -61.77 14.09
N ILE A 928 1.52 -62.55 13.29
CA ILE A 928 2.04 -62.12 11.98
C ILE A 928 1.45 -62.95 10.83
N ASP A 929 0.87 -64.12 11.14
CA ASP A 929 0.33 -65.07 10.16
C ASP A 929 -1.17 -64.83 9.90
N GLY A 930 -1.49 -63.72 9.21
CA GLY A 930 -2.84 -63.38 8.72
C GLY A 930 -4.01 -63.29 9.74
N ALA A 931 -3.83 -63.72 10.99
CA ALA A 931 -4.85 -63.81 12.01
C ALA A 931 -4.88 -62.53 12.86
N LYS A 932 -5.79 -61.61 12.51
CA LYS A 932 -6.05 -60.38 13.27
C LYS A 932 -6.75 -60.72 14.59
N THR A 933 -6.04 -60.68 15.71
CA THR A 933 -6.62 -61.05 17.01
C THR A 933 -6.58 -59.94 18.05
N THR A 934 -5.74 -58.90 17.88
CA THR A 934 -5.48 -57.93 18.96
C THR A 934 -5.37 -56.46 18.54
N ASN A 935 -5.59 -56.09 17.27
CA ASN A 935 -5.36 -54.76 16.68
C ASN A 935 -3.89 -54.26 16.72
N LEU A 936 -3.00 -54.98 17.41
CA LEU A 936 -1.57 -54.70 17.47
C LEU A 936 -0.90 -54.90 16.10
N GLU A 937 -1.43 -55.83 15.30
CA GLU A 937 -0.90 -56.16 13.98
C GLU A 937 -1.02 -54.95 13.02
N GLU A 938 -2.13 -54.21 13.10
CA GLU A 938 -2.37 -52.99 12.33
C GLU A 938 -1.58 -51.79 12.87
N PHE A 939 -1.43 -51.70 14.19
CA PHE A 939 -0.65 -50.64 14.81
C PHE A 939 0.83 -50.72 14.46
N TYR A 940 1.43 -51.90 14.61
CA TYR A 940 2.83 -52.09 14.29
C TYR A 940 3.07 -52.25 12.79
N ALA A 941 2.03 -52.63 12.02
CA ALA A 941 2.07 -52.89 10.57
C ALA A 941 3.43 -53.48 10.15
N VAL A 942 3.73 -54.67 10.66
CA VAL A 942 4.99 -55.37 10.39
C VAL A 942 5.09 -55.58 8.88
N GLN A 943 6.10 -54.98 8.25
CA GLN A 943 6.17 -54.87 6.80
C GLN A 943 7.01 -55.98 6.18
N TYR A 944 8.13 -56.36 6.82
CA TYR A 944 9.12 -57.22 6.16
C TYR A 944 10.09 -57.90 7.13
N PHE A 945 10.46 -59.14 6.81
CA PHE A 945 11.57 -59.86 7.42
C PHE A 945 12.77 -59.90 6.47
N SER A 946 13.88 -59.27 6.86
CA SER A 946 15.08 -59.17 6.06
C SER A 946 16.23 -60.01 6.62
N PRO A 947 16.74 -60.97 5.85
CA PRO A 947 18.10 -61.48 5.98
C PRO A 947 19.15 -60.58 5.30
N ALA A 948 18.72 -59.55 4.55
CA ALA A 948 19.53 -58.83 3.55
C ALA A 948 20.73 -58.06 4.11
N MET A 949 20.90 -57.93 5.43
CA MET A 949 22.13 -57.36 5.99
C MET A 949 23.35 -58.26 5.73
N PHE A 950 23.14 -59.54 5.37
CA PHE A 950 24.19 -60.55 5.31
C PHE A 950 24.06 -61.52 4.12
N VAL A 951 23.27 -61.19 3.10
CA VAL A 951 23.18 -61.98 1.87
C VAL A 951 24.27 -61.53 0.91
N ASN A 952 25.08 -62.46 0.40
CA ASN A 952 26.11 -62.15 -0.59
C ASN A 952 25.49 -61.96 -1.99
N THR A 953 26.30 -61.54 -2.97
CA THR A 953 25.87 -61.25 -4.35
C THR A 953 25.22 -62.46 -5.06
N GLY A 954 25.34 -63.67 -4.52
CA GLY A 954 24.76 -64.91 -5.04
C GLY A 954 23.47 -65.38 -4.36
N GLY A 955 22.88 -64.61 -3.45
CA GLY A 955 21.65 -65.01 -2.74
C GLY A 955 21.85 -66.02 -1.60
N LEU A 956 23.11 -66.28 -1.22
CA LEU A 956 23.49 -67.11 -0.07
C LEU A 956 23.70 -66.23 1.17
N LEU A 957 23.34 -66.75 2.34
CA LEU A 957 23.69 -66.10 3.61
C LEU A 957 25.19 -66.22 3.88
N ASP A 958 25.76 -65.16 4.45
CA ASP A 958 27.16 -65.08 4.88
C ASP A 958 27.35 -65.90 6.17
N ASN A 959 27.86 -67.12 6.01
CA ASN A 959 28.14 -68.04 7.12
C ASN A 959 29.05 -67.44 8.21
N SER A 960 29.90 -66.46 7.86
CA SER A 960 30.77 -65.77 8.81
C SER A 960 30.01 -64.90 9.81
N LYS A 961 28.68 -64.78 9.65
CA LYS A 961 27.77 -64.02 10.52
C LYS A 961 26.70 -64.89 11.18
N ILE A 962 26.73 -66.21 10.93
CA ILE A 962 25.85 -67.18 11.59
C ILE A 962 26.67 -67.93 12.63
N TYR A 963 26.33 -67.75 13.91
CA TYR A 963 27.00 -68.47 14.99
C TYR A 963 26.45 -69.88 15.13
N THR A 964 27.23 -70.83 15.63
CA THR A 964 26.79 -72.21 15.85
C THR A 964 27.52 -72.84 17.03
N ASN A 965 27.00 -73.96 17.55
CA ASN A 965 27.75 -74.84 18.44
C ASN A 965 28.44 -75.99 17.70
N LEU A 966 28.36 -76.06 16.36
CA LEU A 966 29.01 -77.10 15.57
C LEU A 966 30.51 -76.82 15.41
N LYS A 967 31.35 -77.76 15.85
CA LYS A 967 32.82 -77.62 15.85
C LYS A 967 33.51 -78.92 15.43
N LYS A 968 34.72 -78.83 14.87
CA LYS A 968 35.53 -80.02 14.61
C LYS A 968 35.96 -80.67 15.92
N ASN A 969 35.68 -81.96 16.05
CA ASN A 969 36.22 -82.79 17.11
C ASN A 969 37.72 -83.08 16.87
N THR A 970 38.35 -83.82 17.78
CA THR A 970 39.76 -84.21 17.67
C THR A 970 40.07 -85.13 16.48
N ALA A 971 39.07 -85.81 15.91
CA ALA A 971 39.18 -86.63 14.71
C ALA A 971 39.03 -85.81 13.41
N GLY A 972 38.65 -84.53 13.50
CA GLY A 972 38.43 -83.64 12.36
C GLY A 972 36.99 -83.61 11.83
N ASP A 973 36.10 -84.43 12.39
CA ASP A 973 34.67 -84.48 12.05
C ASP A 973 33.90 -83.38 12.77
N TYR A 974 32.85 -82.85 12.15
CA TYR A 974 31.99 -81.85 12.78
C TYR A 974 31.00 -82.50 13.73
N ALA A 975 30.99 -82.08 14.99
CA ALA A 975 30.04 -82.51 16.02
C ALA A 975 29.63 -81.32 16.92
N PRO A 976 28.45 -81.37 17.57
CA PRO A 976 28.03 -80.32 18.49
C PRO A 976 28.96 -80.21 19.71
N ASP A 977 29.42 -79.01 20.03
CA ASP A 977 30.10 -78.68 21.28
C ASP A 977 29.05 -78.31 22.34
N ASN A 978 28.69 -79.28 23.18
CA ASN A 978 27.65 -79.14 24.20
C ASN A 978 28.01 -78.14 25.32
N SER A 979 29.23 -77.60 25.35
CA SER A 979 29.58 -76.47 26.23
C SER A 979 29.05 -75.12 25.73
N ILE A 980 28.68 -75.04 24.45
CA ILE A 980 28.13 -73.85 23.80
C ILE A 980 26.61 -74.00 23.70
N THR A 981 25.89 -73.47 24.69
CA THR A 981 24.41 -73.57 24.77
C THR A 981 23.69 -72.26 24.44
N THR A 982 24.43 -71.15 24.40
CA THR A 982 23.92 -69.79 24.19
C THR A 982 24.68 -69.04 23.09
N LEU A 983 24.01 -68.05 22.48
CA LEU A 983 24.61 -67.13 21.50
C LEU A 983 25.87 -66.46 22.07
N ALA A 984 25.82 -65.95 23.29
CA ALA A 984 26.94 -65.24 23.91
C ALA A 984 28.21 -66.12 24.01
N GLN A 985 28.05 -67.41 24.29
CA GLN A 985 29.16 -68.38 24.29
C GLN A 985 29.68 -68.63 22.88
N ALA A 986 28.78 -68.79 21.89
CA ALA A 986 29.18 -68.99 20.50
C ALA A 986 29.95 -67.78 19.93
N MET A 987 29.51 -66.56 20.27
CA MET A 987 30.18 -65.30 19.94
C MET A 987 31.55 -65.18 20.59
N THR A 988 31.64 -65.46 21.90
CA THR A 988 32.89 -65.40 22.66
C THR A 988 33.92 -66.41 22.11
N ASN A 989 33.46 -67.62 21.78
CA ASN A 989 34.29 -68.67 21.21
C ASN A 989 34.49 -68.54 19.69
N LYS A 990 33.84 -67.56 19.03
CA LYS A 990 33.87 -67.30 17.59
C LYS A 990 33.58 -68.55 16.74
N VAL A 991 32.60 -69.34 17.15
CA VAL A 991 32.20 -70.56 16.43
C VAL A 991 31.15 -70.18 15.39
N MET A 992 31.54 -70.19 14.11
CA MET A 992 30.70 -69.80 12.98
C MET A 992 30.27 -71.02 12.15
N LEU A 993 29.17 -70.85 11.42
CA LEU A 993 28.65 -71.90 10.54
C LEU A 993 29.72 -72.28 9.49
N PRO A 994 30.01 -73.57 9.27
CA PRO A 994 31.04 -73.98 8.30
C PRO A 994 30.65 -73.65 6.85
N ASP A 995 31.62 -73.32 6.00
CA ASP A 995 31.42 -73.00 4.57
C ASP A 995 30.79 -74.15 3.75
N TYR A 996 30.85 -75.39 4.24
CA TYR A 996 30.21 -76.56 3.62
C TYR A 996 28.69 -76.61 3.84
N THR A 997 28.17 -75.81 4.76
CA THR A 997 26.75 -75.58 4.96
C THR A 997 26.31 -74.40 4.11
N LYS A 998 25.25 -74.58 3.33
CA LYS A 998 24.62 -73.52 2.54
C LYS A 998 23.26 -73.22 3.13
N LEU A 999 23.08 -72.00 3.61
CA LEU A 999 21.78 -71.47 3.98
C LEU A 999 21.36 -70.44 2.92
N THR A 1000 20.22 -70.68 2.28
CA THR A 1000 19.67 -69.78 1.26
C THR A 1000 18.31 -69.26 1.67
N VAL A 1001 17.91 -68.14 1.07
CA VAL A 1001 16.62 -67.52 1.32
C VAL A 1001 15.77 -67.69 0.06
N LYS A 1002 14.64 -68.38 0.18
CA LYS A 1002 13.64 -68.49 -0.88
C LYS A 1002 12.54 -67.46 -0.62
N GLY A 1003 12.38 -66.50 -1.53
CA GLY A 1003 11.29 -65.51 -1.50
C GLY A 1003 10.82 -65.19 -2.92
N THR A 1004 9.51 -65.08 -3.14
CA THR A 1004 8.94 -64.58 -4.40
C THR A 1004 8.99 -63.07 -4.41
N THR A 1005 10.03 -62.48 -5.00
CA THR A 1005 10.06 -61.03 -5.27
C THR A 1005 9.17 -60.71 -6.47
N THR A 1006 7.87 -60.52 -6.25
CA THR A 1006 7.05 -59.71 -7.16
C THR A 1006 6.25 -58.70 -6.36
N SER A 1007 6.33 -57.43 -6.78
CA SER A 1007 5.76 -56.23 -6.13
C SER A 1007 4.23 -56.18 -6.00
N ALA A 1008 3.53 -57.32 -6.00
CA ALA A 1008 2.07 -57.40 -6.00
C ALA A 1008 1.46 -58.45 -5.03
N SER A 1009 2.24 -59.16 -4.19
CA SER A 1009 1.66 -60.05 -3.18
C SER A 1009 1.23 -59.25 -1.95
N THR A 1010 -0.09 -59.15 -1.73
CA THR A 1010 -0.70 -58.50 -0.54
C THR A 1010 -1.09 -59.48 0.56
N THR A 1011 -0.67 -60.75 0.46
CA THR A 1011 -0.74 -61.75 1.53
C THR A 1011 0.64 -62.35 1.77
N ASP A 1012 0.94 -62.56 3.04
CA ASP A 1012 2.22 -62.89 3.67
C ASP A 1012 3.31 -63.47 2.76
N SER A 1013 4.41 -62.74 2.68
CA SER A 1013 5.65 -63.18 2.06
C SER A 1013 6.22 -64.40 2.81
N ASP A 1014 6.04 -65.58 2.23
CA ASP A 1014 6.65 -66.85 2.62
C ASP A 1014 8.19 -66.78 2.45
N TRP A 1015 8.87 -66.03 3.32
CA TRP A 1015 10.31 -66.08 3.46
C TRP A 1015 10.69 -67.42 4.09
N VAL A 1016 11.19 -68.32 3.25
CA VAL A 1016 11.61 -69.67 3.65
C VAL A 1016 13.13 -69.72 3.67
N LEU A 1017 13.70 -70.09 4.81
CA LEU A 1017 15.11 -70.46 4.91
C LEU A 1017 15.26 -71.89 4.40
N ASN A 1018 16.18 -72.12 3.47
CA ASN A 1018 16.52 -73.44 2.97
C ASN A 1018 17.92 -73.85 3.42
N TYR A 1019 18.00 -74.94 4.17
CA TYR A 1019 19.23 -75.53 4.70
C TYR A 1019 19.72 -76.68 3.83
N LYS A 1020 21.00 -76.64 3.46
CA LYS A 1020 21.69 -77.74 2.76
C LYS A 1020 23.13 -77.87 3.27
N THR A 1021 23.63 -79.09 3.43
CA THR A 1021 25.03 -79.33 3.79
C THR A 1021 25.67 -80.41 2.92
N ASN A 1022 26.98 -80.31 2.73
CA ASN A 1022 27.82 -81.34 2.10
C ASN A 1022 28.74 -82.07 3.12
N MET A 1023 28.45 -81.92 4.42
CA MET A 1023 29.17 -82.62 5.48
C MET A 1023 28.71 -84.09 5.62
N SER A 1024 29.47 -84.90 6.34
CA SER A 1024 29.03 -86.23 6.77
C SER A 1024 27.75 -86.15 7.59
N THR A 1025 26.89 -87.18 7.52
CA THR A 1025 25.61 -87.24 8.24
C THR A 1025 25.80 -86.90 9.72
N LEU A 1026 25.01 -85.94 10.21
CA LEU A 1026 25.00 -85.58 11.62
C LEU A 1026 24.49 -86.74 12.49
N LEU A 1027 25.10 -86.91 13.66
CA LEU A 1027 24.71 -87.93 14.65
C LEU A 1027 23.92 -87.35 15.83
N GLU A 1028 24.03 -86.03 16.05
CA GLU A 1028 23.39 -85.30 17.15
C GLU A 1028 22.88 -83.94 16.65
N THR A 1029 21.81 -83.43 17.29
CA THR A 1029 21.26 -82.11 16.97
C THR A 1029 22.26 -81.00 17.30
N TYR A 1030 22.43 -80.05 16.39
CA TYR A 1030 23.20 -78.83 16.64
C TYR A 1030 22.32 -77.58 16.49
N TYR A 1031 22.81 -76.45 16.98
CA TYR A 1031 22.12 -75.16 16.95
C TYR A 1031 22.91 -74.15 16.11
N MET A 1032 22.17 -73.34 15.35
CA MET A 1032 22.69 -72.14 14.70
C MET A 1032 21.90 -70.91 15.14
N TRP A 1033 22.57 -69.77 15.24
CA TRP A 1033 21.97 -68.49 15.53
C TRP A 1033 22.04 -67.62 14.28
N VAL A 1034 20.91 -67.50 13.61
CA VAL A 1034 20.79 -66.77 12.35
C VAL A 1034 20.35 -65.34 12.65
N PRO A 1035 21.08 -64.32 12.19
CA PRO A 1035 20.68 -62.93 12.39
C PRO A 1035 19.47 -62.58 11.51
N VAL A 1036 18.49 -61.86 12.09
CA VAL A 1036 17.24 -61.45 11.44
C VAL A 1036 16.96 -59.99 11.74
N THR A 1037 16.53 -59.24 10.72
CA THR A 1037 16.01 -57.88 10.85
C THR A 1037 14.54 -57.84 10.47
N VAL A 1038 13.72 -57.25 11.33
CA VAL A 1038 12.29 -57.06 11.07
C VAL A 1038 12.01 -55.57 10.93
N THR A 1039 11.38 -55.20 9.82
CA THR A 1039 10.89 -53.84 9.60
C THR A 1039 9.42 -53.77 9.93
N TYR A 1040 9.03 -52.75 10.68
CA TYR A 1040 7.66 -52.46 11.08
C TYR A 1040 7.41 -50.96 10.97
N LYS A 1041 6.15 -50.52 11.09
CA LYS A 1041 5.74 -49.12 10.91
C LYS A 1041 6.61 -48.10 11.63
N TRP A 1042 7.12 -48.45 12.82
CA TRP A 1042 7.85 -47.54 13.69
C TRP A 1042 9.37 -47.78 13.75
N GLY A 1043 9.92 -48.64 12.88
CA GLY A 1043 11.37 -48.83 12.77
C GLY A 1043 11.80 -50.25 12.39
N THR A 1044 13.02 -50.61 12.79
CA THR A 1044 13.60 -51.94 12.57
C THR A 1044 14.08 -52.56 13.87
N VAL A 1045 13.79 -53.84 14.11
CA VAL A 1045 14.38 -54.62 15.20
C VAL A 1045 15.32 -55.68 14.61
N THR A 1046 16.53 -55.77 15.12
CA THR A 1046 17.52 -56.78 14.71
C THR A 1046 17.87 -57.66 15.89
N GLY A 1047 18.01 -58.96 15.66
CA GLY A 1047 18.46 -59.92 16.66
C GLY A 1047 18.88 -61.23 16.02
N TYR A 1048 19.12 -62.24 16.86
CA TYR A 1048 19.45 -63.60 16.39
C TYR A 1048 18.33 -64.57 16.75
N VAL A 1049 18.11 -65.52 15.85
CA VAL A 1049 17.12 -66.58 16.00
C VAL A 1049 17.85 -67.90 16.16
N LYS A 1050 17.57 -68.60 17.26
CA LYS A 1050 18.12 -69.94 17.50
C LYS A 1050 17.33 -70.97 16.70
N ILE A 1051 18.00 -71.68 15.81
CA ILE A 1051 17.42 -72.73 14.97
C ILE A 1051 18.16 -74.04 15.25
N ALA A 1052 17.41 -75.11 15.50
CA ALA A 1052 17.94 -76.45 15.65
C ALA A 1052 18.04 -77.17 14.29
N VAL A 1053 19.04 -78.02 14.13
CA VAL A 1053 19.19 -78.93 12.99
C VAL A 1053 19.32 -80.35 13.52
N ASP A 1054 18.32 -81.17 13.26
CA ASP A 1054 18.24 -82.55 13.74
C ASP A 1054 18.86 -83.53 12.76
N PRO A 1055 19.49 -84.61 13.25
CA PRO A 1055 20.00 -85.69 12.39
C PRO A 1055 18.85 -86.42 11.69
N VAL A 1056 19.13 -86.98 10.52
CA VAL A 1056 18.24 -87.96 9.88
C VAL A 1056 18.63 -89.33 10.42
N ASN A 1057 17.68 -89.96 11.13
CA ASN A 1057 17.85 -91.34 11.59
C ASN A 1057 17.96 -92.32 10.42
#